data_AF-A0A937RYK3-F1
#
_entry.id   AF-A0A937RYK3-F1
#
_cell.length_a   1.000
_cell.length_b   1.000
_cell.length_c   1.000
_cell.angle_alpha   90.00
_cell.angle_beta   90.00
_cell.angle_gamma   90.00
#
_symmetry.space_group_name_H-M   'P 1'
#
loop_
_entity.id
_entity.type
_entity.pdbx_description
1 polymer ?
#
loop_
_entity_poly.entity_id
_entity_poly.type
_entity_poly.pdbx_seq_one_letter_code
_entity_poly.pdbx_strand_id
1 'polypeptide(L)'
;MTRDELLQLIDRAQQEGWEALDLAGNGLEELPPEIGRLTQLKTLILGKWDEEEEERKGNQLSTLPESIGQLTNLQSLDLSFNELSTLPEFIGQLTNLQSLHLSFNELSTLPEFIGQLTNLQSLHLSRNGLSTLPEFIGQLTNLQSLHLSRNGLSTLPEFIGQLTNLQSLHLSFNKLSTLPEFIGQLTNLQSLNLSSNGLSTLPEFIGQLTNLQSLNLSSNGLSTLPEFIGQLTNLQSLDLSSNGLSTLPEFIGQLTNLQSFNLSSNELSTLPEFIGQLTNLQSLHLSRNRLSTLPPEIRNLKKLKVLKIGDGSSGSKGNKLTKFSIEIGSLTSLIELDLSNNLLVEISSEIGKLVNLKRLSLHNNNLLILTSEIANLRNLTELFLGCNKLEDLPREVSQLNCLESLYIFDNQLSKLPAEIGQLTNLQFLNLNDNGLSMLPESIGQLTNLESLYLSFNSLSTLPESIGQLTNLESLDLSNNSLSTLPESITQMASLTMLDLRGNPIPIPPEILESKGPYKAPGDLKAILSFYFQVQDPTETEPLYEAKLLIVGEGGAGKTSLAKKLEDEDYDLDSQEKSTEGIEVIRSGFPLPNGQEFRVNIWDFGGQEIYHATHQFFLTKRSLYALVADDRQENTDFYYWLNVVELLSDNSPVIIIKNEKQDRQCPINERQLRGEFSNLEKTLATNLQTKRGLDEIKNAIQFYLSRLPHIGTPLPKIWVRVRSALENYAQHCNYISDEKYFELCRQNGFTDRPNMLQLSHYLHDLGVCLHFQEDDLLKKTIILKPEWGTTAVYKVLDTKQVKDNYGRFTRNDLTEIWSDSEYSEMCGELLKLMMRFKLCYEIRDQPNHYISPQLLNIEQPSYDWDKRDNLILRYKYDFMPKGILTRLIVEMHQSIEQQILVWKTGVVLSNNRARAEVIEAYHKGEITVRVSGNGKKGWLSIIDHEFNKIHASYDRLKYDKLVPCNCNTCKGSQEPHAYPMEKLLEFLSNREQRIQCQKGRYEMVDVRKLIDDALDFETAVEEEKRKSGDGVFSGSTIGTVIYQPHQSEIKQGDTTVNEPPETSSPEPKVTLPSAFRNGMFYLLVFEVVFFLIAIAAGYLPLPSLIVAVIATLLAFVLIGVFQLRSDDRLSEKTFGELVTLVIEQLPVLGGFFKQVSKLFGKG
;
A
#
# COMPACT_ATOMS: atom_id res chain seq x y z
N MET A 1 -34.38 -24.51 4.77
CA MET A 1 -35.69 -25.18 4.97
C MET A 1 -35.63 -26.55 4.30
N THR A 2 -36.10 -27.59 4.97
CA THR A 2 -36.14 -28.95 4.39
C THR A 2 -37.36 -29.14 3.48
N ARG A 3 -37.31 -30.13 2.59
CA ARG A 3 -38.42 -30.44 1.67
C ARG A 3 -39.73 -30.78 2.39
N ASP A 4 -39.66 -31.51 3.50
CA ASP A 4 -40.86 -31.89 4.27
C ASP A 4 -41.50 -30.68 4.96
N GLU A 5 -40.70 -29.76 5.50
CA GLU A 5 -41.20 -28.49 6.06
C GLU A 5 -41.89 -27.64 4.99
N LEU A 6 -41.31 -27.57 3.78
CA LEU A 6 -41.91 -26.85 2.66
C LEU A 6 -43.24 -27.46 2.21
N LEU A 7 -43.34 -28.80 2.16
CA LEU A 7 -44.61 -29.47 1.84
C LEU A 7 -45.69 -29.20 2.88
N GLN A 8 -45.34 -29.23 4.17
CA GLN A 8 -46.28 -28.87 5.24
C GLN A 8 -46.73 -27.41 5.15
N LEU A 9 -45.83 -26.50 4.80
CA LEU A 9 -46.15 -25.09 4.60
C LEU A 9 -47.11 -24.90 3.41
N ILE A 10 -46.88 -25.62 2.30
CA ILE A 10 -47.77 -25.61 1.13
C ILE A 10 -49.16 -26.13 1.51
N ASP A 11 -49.25 -27.26 2.20
CA ASP A 11 -50.54 -27.84 2.62
C ASP A 11 -51.29 -26.87 3.53
N ARG A 12 -50.59 -26.19 4.44
CA ARG A 12 -51.16 -25.16 5.31
C ARG A 12 -51.65 -23.95 4.53
N ALA A 13 -50.81 -23.41 3.62
CA ALA A 13 -51.17 -22.28 2.76
C ALA A 13 -52.41 -22.60 1.90
N GLN A 14 -52.54 -23.85 1.45
CA GLN A 14 -53.72 -24.31 0.71
C GLN A 14 -54.98 -24.35 1.58
N GLN A 15 -54.89 -24.89 2.80
CA GLN A 15 -56.03 -24.97 3.72
C GLN A 15 -56.51 -23.60 4.20
N GLU A 16 -55.56 -22.70 4.46
CA GLU A 16 -55.83 -21.34 4.94
C GLU A 16 -56.13 -20.36 3.80
N GLY A 17 -55.94 -20.75 2.53
CA GLY A 17 -56.26 -19.94 1.36
C GLY A 17 -55.38 -18.70 1.21
N TRP A 18 -54.08 -18.82 1.46
CA TRP A 18 -53.15 -17.69 1.38
C TRP A 18 -53.08 -17.10 -0.03
N GLU A 19 -53.17 -15.78 -0.15
CA GLU A 19 -53.02 -15.06 -1.43
C GLU A 19 -51.57 -14.64 -1.72
N ALA A 20 -50.68 -14.70 -0.71
CA ALA A 20 -49.26 -14.41 -0.86
C ALA A 20 -48.44 -15.47 -0.13
N LEU A 21 -47.32 -15.88 -0.75
CA LEU A 21 -46.38 -16.82 -0.17
C LEU A 21 -44.95 -16.34 -0.39
N ASP A 22 -44.21 -16.18 0.71
CA ASP A 22 -42.80 -15.80 0.72
C ASP A 22 -41.93 -16.99 1.16
N LEU A 23 -41.05 -17.40 0.27
CA LEU A 23 -40.10 -18.49 0.42
C LEU A 23 -38.66 -18.01 0.20
N ALA A 24 -38.39 -16.70 0.17
CA ALA A 24 -37.06 -16.14 0.00
C ALA A 24 -36.11 -16.52 1.15
N GLY A 25 -34.81 -16.71 0.86
CA GLY A 25 -33.78 -16.93 1.89
C GLY A 25 -33.80 -18.30 2.57
N ASN A 26 -34.58 -19.26 2.06
CA ASN A 26 -34.77 -20.57 2.68
C ASN A 26 -33.75 -21.62 2.25
N GLY A 27 -32.81 -21.26 1.37
CA GLY A 27 -31.79 -22.17 0.83
C GLY A 27 -32.40 -23.29 -0.01
N LEU A 28 -33.46 -23.01 -0.75
CA LEU A 28 -34.14 -24.00 -1.60
C LEU A 28 -33.31 -24.30 -2.85
N GLU A 29 -32.90 -25.55 -3.03
CA GLU A 29 -32.27 -26.03 -4.28
C GLU A 29 -33.31 -26.43 -5.33
N GLU A 30 -34.48 -26.89 -4.89
CA GLU A 30 -35.61 -27.26 -5.76
C GLU A 30 -36.94 -26.76 -5.18
N LEU A 31 -37.90 -26.45 -6.07
CA LEU A 31 -39.27 -26.15 -5.70
C LEU A 31 -40.18 -27.35 -6.03
N PRO A 32 -40.93 -27.91 -5.07
CA PRO A 32 -41.74 -29.10 -5.29
C PRO A 32 -42.96 -28.80 -6.20
N PRO A 33 -43.40 -29.75 -7.05
CA PRO A 33 -44.55 -29.57 -7.93
C PRO A 33 -45.87 -29.24 -7.21
N GLU A 34 -45.97 -29.61 -5.94
CA GLU A 34 -47.13 -29.33 -5.08
C GLU A 34 -47.43 -27.84 -4.95
N ILE A 35 -46.47 -26.96 -5.23
CA ILE A 35 -46.70 -25.50 -5.28
C ILE A 35 -47.87 -25.12 -6.21
N GLY A 36 -48.09 -25.89 -7.30
CA GLY A 36 -49.18 -25.64 -8.25
C GLY A 36 -50.59 -25.82 -7.66
N ARG A 37 -50.72 -26.46 -6.48
CA ARG A 37 -52.01 -26.59 -5.78
C ARG A 37 -52.52 -25.25 -5.25
N LEU A 38 -51.64 -24.27 -5.07
CA LEU A 38 -51.94 -22.95 -4.49
C LEU A 38 -52.51 -21.97 -5.52
N THR A 39 -53.49 -22.41 -6.32
CA THR A 39 -54.06 -21.64 -7.44
C THR A 39 -54.68 -20.28 -7.04
N GLN A 40 -54.93 -20.05 -5.75
CA GLN A 40 -55.42 -18.78 -5.21
C GLN A 40 -54.33 -17.71 -5.04
N LEU A 41 -53.04 -18.06 -5.16
CA LEU A 41 -51.94 -17.11 -4.98
C LEU A 41 -51.99 -15.98 -6.01
N LYS A 42 -51.80 -14.77 -5.50
CA LYS A 42 -51.56 -13.54 -6.26
C LYS A 42 -50.09 -13.13 -6.22
N THR A 43 -49.37 -13.48 -5.15
CA THR A 43 -47.95 -13.14 -4.99
C THR A 43 -47.14 -14.37 -4.57
N LEU A 44 -46.05 -14.63 -5.28
CA LEU A 44 -45.08 -15.67 -4.93
C LEU A 44 -43.67 -15.05 -4.93
N ILE A 45 -43.00 -15.11 -3.79
CA ILE A 45 -41.65 -14.58 -3.60
C ILE A 45 -40.70 -15.75 -3.34
N LEU A 46 -39.76 -15.97 -4.26
CA LEU A 46 -38.72 -17.01 -4.20
C LEU A 46 -37.31 -16.40 -4.11
N GLY A 47 -37.22 -15.08 -4.12
CA GLY A 47 -36.08 -14.33 -3.62
C GLY A 47 -36.42 -12.84 -3.58
N LYS A 48 -35.71 -12.07 -2.75
CA LYS A 48 -35.92 -10.62 -2.58
C LYS A 48 -34.70 -9.94 -1.98
N TRP A 49 -34.65 -8.60 -2.08
CA TRP A 49 -33.81 -7.78 -1.22
C TRP A 49 -34.59 -7.46 0.06
N ASP A 50 -34.03 -7.78 1.22
CA ASP A 50 -34.62 -7.42 2.51
C ASP A 50 -34.13 -6.02 2.91
N GLU A 51 -35.04 -5.05 2.95
CA GLU A 51 -34.70 -3.66 3.28
C GLU A 51 -34.39 -3.46 4.77
N GLU A 52 -34.95 -4.27 5.67
CA GLU A 52 -34.76 -4.11 7.11
C GLU A 52 -33.42 -4.68 7.57
N GLU A 53 -32.99 -5.78 6.95
CA GLU A 53 -31.72 -6.46 7.26
C GLU A 53 -30.59 -6.04 6.31
N GLU A 54 -30.88 -5.23 5.28
CA GLU A 54 -29.95 -4.88 4.18
C GLU A 54 -29.29 -6.11 3.52
N GLU A 55 -30.02 -7.22 3.43
CA GLU A 55 -29.50 -8.51 2.99
C GLU A 55 -30.23 -9.06 1.74
N ARG A 56 -29.50 -9.85 0.94
CA ARG A 56 -30.05 -10.59 -0.20
C ARG A 56 -30.66 -11.91 0.29
N LYS A 57 -31.98 -12.04 0.21
CA LYS A 57 -32.68 -13.30 0.52
C LYS A 57 -32.97 -14.05 -0.77
N GLY A 58 -32.02 -14.87 -1.20
CA GLY A 58 -32.13 -15.72 -2.38
C GLY A 58 -32.40 -17.19 -2.07
N ASN A 59 -32.57 -17.98 -3.11
CA ASN A 59 -32.54 -19.44 -3.06
C ASN A 59 -31.50 -19.95 -4.09
N GLN A 60 -31.35 -21.26 -4.23
CA GLN A 60 -30.40 -21.90 -5.16
C GLN A 60 -31.16 -22.57 -6.30
N LEU A 61 -32.27 -21.97 -6.74
CA LEU A 61 -33.12 -22.56 -7.77
C LEU A 61 -32.45 -22.41 -9.13
N SER A 62 -32.10 -23.55 -9.74
CA SER A 62 -31.60 -23.61 -11.12
C SER A 62 -32.71 -23.88 -12.14
N THR A 63 -33.84 -24.42 -11.70
CA THR A 63 -35.03 -24.72 -12.53
C THR A 63 -36.33 -24.48 -11.75
N LEU A 64 -37.45 -24.43 -12.46
CA LEU A 64 -38.79 -24.31 -11.89
C LEU A 64 -39.67 -25.48 -12.33
N PRO A 65 -40.57 -26.00 -11.47
CA PRO A 65 -41.48 -27.07 -11.84
C PRO A 65 -42.62 -26.56 -12.75
N GLU A 66 -43.08 -27.42 -13.67
CA GLU A 66 -44.16 -27.11 -14.64
C GLU A 66 -45.47 -26.66 -13.96
N SER A 67 -45.72 -27.17 -12.76
CA SER A 67 -46.86 -26.81 -11.93
C SER A 67 -46.99 -25.31 -11.62
N ILE A 68 -45.91 -24.51 -11.71
CA ILE A 68 -46.01 -23.05 -11.56
C ILE A 68 -46.98 -22.45 -12.59
N GLY A 69 -47.06 -23.00 -13.81
CA GLY A 69 -48.01 -22.53 -14.83
C GLY A 69 -49.48 -22.63 -14.42
N GLN A 70 -49.81 -23.43 -13.40
CA GLN A 70 -51.18 -23.58 -12.87
C GLN A 70 -51.60 -22.38 -11.99
N LEU A 71 -50.66 -21.54 -11.56
CA LEU A 71 -50.91 -20.38 -10.69
C LEU A 71 -51.45 -19.18 -11.50
N THR A 72 -52.51 -19.38 -12.29
CA THR A 72 -52.98 -18.40 -13.27
C THR A 72 -53.53 -17.11 -12.67
N ASN A 73 -53.80 -17.05 -11.36
CA ASN A 73 -54.19 -15.83 -10.64
C ASN A 73 -53.00 -14.96 -10.20
N LEU A 74 -51.76 -15.41 -10.44
CA LEU A 74 -50.56 -14.72 -10.00
C LEU A 74 -50.44 -13.34 -10.68
N GLN A 75 -50.26 -12.32 -9.85
CA GLN A 75 -50.05 -10.92 -10.24
C GLN A 75 -48.60 -10.50 -10.03
N SER A 76 -47.88 -11.11 -9.09
CA SER A 76 -46.48 -10.83 -8.81
C SER A 76 -45.69 -12.12 -8.59
N LEU A 77 -44.58 -12.24 -9.32
CA LEU A 77 -43.63 -13.35 -9.20
C LEU A 77 -42.22 -12.78 -9.02
N ASP A 78 -41.61 -13.05 -7.86
CA ASP A 78 -40.22 -12.71 -7.61
C ASP A 78 -39.34 -13.96 -7.59
N LEU A 79 -38.45 -14.05 -8.57
CA LEU A 79 -37.47 -15.11 -8.76
C LEU A 79 -36.04 -14.55 -8.66
N SER A 80 -35.86 -13.36 -8.10
CA SER A 80 -34.55 -12.73 -7.98
C SER A 80 -33.62 -13.53 -7.07
N PHE A 81 -32.30 -13.32 -7.20
CA PHE A 81 -31.30 -13.98 -6.36
C PHE A 81 -31.41 -15.52 -6.37
N ASN A 82 -31.45 -16.09 -7.58
CA ASN A 82 -31.44 -17.53 -7.82
C ASN A 82 -30.38 -17.87 -8.90
N GLU A 83 -30.34 -19.13 -9.35
CA GLU A 83 -29.35 -19.64 -10.32
C GLU A 83 -30.01 -19.98 -11.66
N LEU A 84 -31.07 -19.25 -12.04
CA LEU A 84 -31.82 -19.54 -13.26
C LEU A 84 -31.00 -19.15 -14.49
N SER A 85 -30.65 -20.15 -15.29
CA SER A 85 -29.99 -19.96 -16.60
C SER A 85 -30.99 -19.78 -17.75
N THR A 86 -32.23 -20.25 -17.59
CA THR A 86 -33.33 -20.11 -18.55
C THR A 86 -34.67 -19.94 -17.83
N LEU A 87 -35.65 -19.36 -18.54
CA LEU A 87 -37.04 -19.27 -18.06
C LEU A 87 -37.89 -20.31 -18.83
N PRO A 88 -38.69 -21.14 -18.16
CA PRO A 88 -39.44 -22.21 -18.81
C PRO A 88 -40.77 -21.76 -19.44
N GLU A 89 -41.22 -22.46 -20.50
CA GLU A 89 -42.36 -22.07 -21.37
C GLU A 89 -43.69 -21.80 -20.66
N PHE A 90 -43.98 -22.59 -19.63
CA PHE A 90 -45.22 -22.46 -18.88
C PHE A 90 -45.36 -21.13 -18.11
N ILE A 91 -44.28 -20.35 -17.92
CA ILE A 91 -44.40 -18.98 -17.36
C ILE A 91 -45.27 -18.10 -18.26
N GLY A 92 -45.31 -18.34 -19.58
CA GLY A 92 -46.21 -17.64 -20.50
C GLY A 92 -47.71 -17.83 -20.20
N GLN A 93 -48.08 -18.85 -19.42
CA GLN A 93 -49.47 -19.11 -19.01
C GLN A 93 -49.96 -18.15 -17.90
N LEU A 94 -49.05 -17.45 -17.22
CA LEU A 94 -49.35 -16.52 -16.12
C LEU A 94 -49.82 -15.16 -16.63
N THR A 95 -50.87 -15.14 -17.45
CA THR A 95 -51.29 -13.94 -18.20
C THR A 95 -51.81 -12.78 -17.33
N ASN A 96 -52.13 -13.03 -16.06
CA ASN A 96 -52.53 -12.00 -15.08
C ASN A 96 -51.34 -11.30 -14.41
N LEU A 97 -50.11 -11.70 -14.73
CA LEU A 97 -48.91 -11.17 -14.09
C LEU A 97 -48.73 -9.68 -14.42
N GLN A 98 -48.56 -8.88 -13.37
CA GLN A 98 -48.31 -7.44 -13.42
C GLN A 98 -46.85 -7.11 -13.06
N SER A 99 -46.20 -7.93 -12.23
CA SER A 99 -44.78 -7.76 -11.91
C SER A 99 -44.01 -9.08 -12.00
N LEU A 100 -42.88 -9.05 -12.70
CA LEU A 100 -41.96 -10.17 -12.84
C LEU A 100 -40.55 -9.73 -12.49
N HIS A 101 -39.99 -10.31 -11.42
CA HIS A 101 -38.64 -10.04 -10.97
C HIS A 101 -37.73 -11.25 -11.20
N LEU A 102 -36.65 -11.04 -11.94
CA LEU A 102 -35.69 -12.04 -12.40
C LEU A 102 -34.25 -11.54 -12.20
N SER A 103 -34.04 -10.54 -11.34
CA SER A 103 -32.72 -9.92 -11.17
C SER A 103 -31.76 -10.82 -10.41
N PHE A 104 -30.45 -10.70 -10.64
CA PHE A 104 -29.45 -11.58 -10.01
C PHE A 104 -29.73 -13.07 -10.30
N ASN A 105 -29.74 -13.43 -11.59
CA ASN A 105 -29.80 -14.79 -12.10
C ASN A 105 -28.72 -14.95 -13.19
N GLU A 106 -28.72 -16.08 -13.91
CA GLU A 106 -27.75 -16.41 -14.96
C GLU A 106 -28.37 -16.36 -16.38
N LEU A 107 -29.44 -15.59 -16.57
CA LEU A 107 -30.16 -15.54 -17.85
C LEU A 107 -29.28 -14.93 -18.94
N SER A 108 -29.02 -15.70 -20.00
CA SER A 108 -28.28 -15.23 -21.19
C SER A 108 -29.20 -14.72 -22.30
N THR A 109 -30.45 -15.19 -22.34
CA THR A 109 -31.51 -14.77 -23.26
C THR A 109 -32.88 -14.77 -22.54
N LEU A 110 -33.87 -14.17 -23.19
CA LEU A 110 -35.28 -14.29 -22.79
C LEU A 110 -36.07 -15.03 -23.87
N PRO A 111 -36.98 -15.92 -23.48
CA PRO A 111 -37.76 -16.71 -24.42
C PRO A 111 -38.95 -15.93 -25.02
N GLU A 112 -39.45 -16.39 -26.16
CA GLU A 112 -40.47 -15.68 -26.95
C GLU A 112 -41.82 -15.51 -26.22
N PHE A 113 -42.21 -16.50 -25.42
CA PHE A 113 -43.48 -16.48 -24.68
C PHE A 113 -43.57 -15.34 -23.66
N ILE A 114 -42.47 -14.66 -23.31
CA ILE A 114 -42.51 -13.51 -22.41
C ILE A 114 -43.41 -12.39 -22.96
N GLY A 115 -43.56 -12.28 -24.29
CA GLY A 115 -44.48 -11.35 -24.94
C GLY A 115 -45.97 -11.63 -24.68
N GLN A 116 -46.32 -12.84 -24.20
CA GLN A 116 -47.70 -13.20 -23.86
C GLN A 116 -48.18 -12.56 -22.55
N LEU A 117 -47.27 -12.09 -21.71
CA LEU A 117 -47.56 -11.45 -20.41
C LEU A 117 -48.03 -10.00 -20.58
N THR A 118 -49.05 -9.78 -21.40
CA THR A 118 -49.48 -8.45 -21.85
C THR A 118 -50.01 -7.53 -20.73
N ASN A 119 -50.34 -8.06 -19.55
CA ASN A 119 -50.72 -7.28 -18.36
C ASN A 119 -49.52 -6.80 -17.54
N LEU A 120 -48.29 -7.15 -17.92
CA LEU A 120 -47.08 -6.82 -17.18
C LEU A 120 -46.85 -5.30 -17.16
N GLN A 121 -46.69 -4.77 -15.94
CA GLN A 121 -46.40 -3.36 -15.65
C GLN A 121 -44.95 -3.18 -15.20
N SER A 122 -44.34 -4.18 -14.57
CA SER A 122 -42.93 -4.12 -14.16
C SER A 122 -42.17 -5.40 -14.54
N LEU A 123 -40.98 -5.21 -15.11
CA LEU A 123 -40.07 -6.28 -15.49
C LEU A 123 -38.65 -5.98 -15.00
N HIS A 124 -38.15 -6.79 -14.06
CA HIS A 124 -36.81 -6.62 -13.49
C HIS A 124 -35.84 -7.72 -13.94
N LEU A 125 -34.83 -7.36 -14.71
CA LEU A 125 -33.86 -8.27 -15.34
C LEU A 125 -32.42 -7.86 -15.05
N SER A 126 -32.18 -7.09 -13.99
CA SER A 126 -30.85 -6.55 -13.71
C SER A 126 -29.89 -7.65 -13.24
N ARG A 127 -28.59 -7.50 -13.51
CA ARG A 127 -27.55 -8.48 -13.14
C ARG A 127 -27.88 -9.89 -13.66
N ASN A 128 -27.97 -9.98 -14.98
CA ASN A 128 -28.02 -11.21 -15.73
C ASN A 128 -26.91 -11.19 -16.80
N GLY A 129 -26.87 -12.20 -17.66
CA GLY A 129 -25.95 -12.31 -18.79
C GLY A 129 -26.51 -11.82 -20.13
N LEU A 130 -27.57 -11.00 -20.14
CA LEU A 130 -28.28 -10.64 -21.37
C LEU A 130 -27.40 -9.82 -22.30
N SER A 131 -27.19 -10.31 -23.53
CA SER A 131 -26.46 -9.59 -24.58
C SER A 131 -27.37 -8.85 -25.56
N THR A 132 -28.62 -9.31 -25.68
CA THR A 132 -29.68 -8.72 -26.53
C THR A 132 -31.04 -8.89 -25.86
N LEU A 133 -32.06 -8.21 -26.38
CA LEU A 133 -33.46 -8.37 -26.00
C LEU A 133 -34.26 -8.96 -27.17
N PRO A 134 -35.18 -9.91 -26.94
CA PRO A 134 -36.00 -10.49 -28.01
C PRO A 134 -37.12 -9.52 -28.44
N GLU A 135 -37.55 -9.62 -29.71
CA GLU A 135 -38.56 -8.72 -30.30
C GLU A 135 -39.91 -8.72 -29.61
N PHE A 136 -40.27 -9.83 -29.00
CA PHE A 136 -41.52 -10.02 -28.29
C PHE A 136 -41.69 -9.13 -27.06
N ILE A 137 -40.61 -8.54 -26.53
CA ILE A 137 -40.72 -7.52 -25.45
C ILE A 137 -41.55 -6.33 -25.91
N GLY A 138 -41.53 -5.97 -27.20
CA GLY A 138 -42.36 -4.89 -27.75
C GLY A 138 -43.87 -5.09 -27.56
N GLN A 139 -44.32 -6.33 -27.33
CA GLN A 139 -45.74 -6.66 -27.08
C GLN A 139 -46.22 -6.26 -25.68
N LEU A 140 -45.31 -5.99 -24.75
CA LEU A 140 -45.60 -5.62 -23.35
C LEU A 140 -46.01 -4.15 -23.22
N THR A 141 -47.03 -3.74 -23.97
CA THR A 141 -47.43 -2.32 -24.11
C THR A 141 -47.95 -1.68 -22.82
N ASN A 142 -48.31 -2.46 -21.80
CA ASN A 142 -48.69 -1.96 -20.46
C ASN A 142 -47.50 -1.73 -19.53
N LEU A 143 -46.27 -2.01 -19.97
CA LEU A 143 -45.07 -1.91 -19.15
C LEU A 143 -44.79 -0.46 -18.76
N GLN A 144 -44.67 -0.23 -17.45
CA GLN A 144 -44.37 1.06 -16.82
C GLN A 144 -42.93 1.12 -16.30
N SER A 145 -42.35 -0.02 -15.90
CA SER A 145 -40.97 -0.10 -15.42
C SER A 145 -40.20 -1.24 -16.06
N LEU A 146 -38.99 -0.95 -16.56
CA LEU A 146 -38.07 -1.92 -17.15
C LEU A 146 -36.67 -1.74 -16.58
N HIS A 147 -36.19 -2.74 -15.84
CA HIS A 147 -34.85 -2.75 -15.27
C HIS A 147 -33.94 -3.75 -15.96
N LEU A 148 -32.89 -3.25 -16.61
CA LEU A 148 -31.93 -4.00 -17.43
C LEU A 148 -30.48 -3.72 -17.03
N SER A 149 -30.25 -3.13 -15.87
CA SER A 149 -28.92 -2.74 -15.40
C SER A 149 -27.99 -3.93 -15.22
N ARG A 150 -26.67 -3.73 -15.41
CA ARG A 150 -25.62 -4.75 -15.21
C ARG A 150 -25.87 -6.00 -16.07
N ASN A 151 -26.08 -5.79 -17.36
CA ASN A 151 -26.13 -6.83 -18.38
C ASN A 151 -24.99 -6.60 -19.41
N GLY A 152 -25.00 -7.35 -20.51
CA GLY A 152 -24.05 -7.24 -21.60
C GLY A 152 -24.58 -6.49 -22.83
N LEU A 153 -25.66 -5.69 -22.71
CA LEU A 153 -26.35 -5.08 -23.85
C LEU A 153 -25.43 -4.09 -24.58
N SER A 154 -25.19 -4.32 -25.87
CA SER A 154 -24.40 -3.41 -26.73
C SER A 154 -25.26 -2.42 -27.52
N THR A 155 -26.53 -2.76 -27.75
CA THR A 155 -27.52 -1.93 -28.45
C THR A 155 -28.89 -2.10 -27.81
N LEU A 156 -29.76 -1.10 -28.02
CA LEU A 156 -31.19 -1.22 -27.76
C LEU A 156 -31.92 -1.48 -29.08
N PRO A 157 -32.86 -2.42 -29.13
CA PRO A 157 -33.61 -2.73 -30.35
C PRO A 157 -34.84 -1.83 -30.56
N GLU A 158 -35.27 -1.70 -31.81
CA GLU A 158 -36.30 -0.73 -32.25
C GLU A 158 -37.65 -0.86 -31.55
N PHE A 159 -38.07 -2.08 -31.25
CA PHE A 159 -39.34 -2.34 -30.59
C PHE A 159 -39.43 -1.76 -29.16
N ILE A 160 -38.31 -1.34 -28.53
CA ILE A 160 -38.37 -0.63 -27.24
C ILE A 160 -39.20 0.65 -27.38
N GLY A 161 -39.19 1.33 -28.54
CA GLY A 161 -40.03 2.50 -28.79
C GLY A 161 -41.54 2.23 -28.70
N GLN A 162 -41.98 0.97 -28.79
CA GLN A 162 -43.39 0.57 -28.69
C GLN A 162 -43.91 0.60 -27.24
N LEU A 163 -43.03 0.62 -26.24
CA LEU A 163 -43.36 0.62 -24.81
C LEU A 163 -43.78 2.02 -24.33
N THR A 164 -44.77 2.62 -24.99
CA THR A 164 -45.14 4.04 -24.81
C THR A 164 -45.69 4.39 -23.42
N ASN A 165 -46.10 3.40 -22.62
CA ASN A 165 -46.51 3.59 -21.22
C ASN A 165 -45.34 3.57 -20.22
N LEU A 166 -44.10 3.37 -20.69
CA LEU A 166 -42.93 3.26 -19.82
C LEU A 166 -42.65 4.58 -19.10
N GLN A 167 -42.56 4.50 -17.77
CA GLN A 167 -42.26 5.60 -16.86
C GLN A 167 -40.83 5.52 -16.32
N SER A 168 -40.27 4.31 -16.19
CA SER A 168 -38.90 4.10 -15.72
C SER A 168 -38.13 3.11 -16.60
N LEU A 169 -36.92 3.50 -17.00
CA LEU A 169 -36.00 2.68 -17.78
C LEU A 169 -34.60 2.71 -17.17
N HIS A 170 -34.14 1.57 -16.66
CA HIS A 170 -32.81 1.42 -16.06
C HIS A 170 -31.89 0.55 -16.92
N LEU A 171 -30.82 1.13 -17.42
CA LEU A 171 -29.86 0.52 -18.35
C LEU A 171 -28.41 0.68 -17.89
N SER A 172 -28.19 1.03 -16.61
CA SER A 172 -26.85 1.31 -16.09
C SER A 172 -25.92 0.09 -16.16
N PHE A 173 -24.61 0.27 -16.32
CA PHE A 173 -23.63 -0.82 -16.39
C PHE A 173 -23.91 -1.81 -17.53
N ASN A 174 -24.12 -1.29 -18.73
CA ASN A 174 -24.19 -2.08 -19.96
C ASN A 174 -23.03 -1.67 -20.89
N LYS A 175 -23.09 -2.06 -22.17
CA LYS A 175 -22.07 -1.76 -23.18
C LYS A 175 -22.62 -0.87 -24.29
N LEU A 176 -23.62 -0.04 -24.00
CA LEU A 176 -24.25 0.83 -24.99
C LEU A 176 -23.28 1.91 -25.44
N SER A 177 -23.02 2.00 -26.74
CA SER A 177 -22.18 3.06 -27.34
C SER A 177 -22.99 4.22 -27.92
N THR A 178 -24.25 3.98 -28.27
CA THR A 178 -25.20 4.98 -28.77
C THR A 178 -26.59 4.74 -28.20
N LEU A 179 -27.42 5.79 -28.23
CA LEU A 179 -28.85 5.70 -27.93
C LEU A 179 -29.63 5.89 -29.24
N PRO A 180 -30.58 5.00 -29.58
CA PRO A 180 -31.28 5.05 -30.85
C PRO A 180 -32.43 6.08 -30.87
N GLU A 181 -32.84 6.51 -32.07
CA GLU A 181 -33.82 7.60 -32.25
C GLU A 181 -35.19 7.33 -31.64
N PHE A 182 -35.66 6.08 -31.69
CA PHE A 182 -36.95 5.67 -31.14
C PHE A 182 -37.05 5.81 -29.62
N ILE A 183 -35.95 6.07 -28.89
CA ILE A 183 -36.04 6.41 -27.47
C ILE A 183 -36.93 7.63 -27.24
N GLY A 184 -36.97 8.58 -28.18
CA GLY A 184 -37.81 9.78 -28.10
C GLY A 184 -39.31 9.49 -28.10
N GLN A 185 -39.73 8.29 -28.50
CA GLN A 185 -41.13 7.86 -28.50
C GLN A 185 -41.65 7.56 -27.08
N LEU A 186 -40.76 7.35 -26.10
CA LEU A 186 -41.11 7.05 -24.71
C LEU A 186 -41.54 8.31 -23.94
N THR A 187 -42.51 9.04 -24.45
CA THR A 187 -42.89 10.37 -23.96
C THR A 187 -43.45 10.40 -22.54
N ASN A 188 -43.88 9.26 -21.98
CA ASN A 188 -44.31 9.12 -20.58
C ASN A 188 -43.16 8.86 -19.60
N LEU A 189 -41.93 8.75 -20.08
CA LEU A 189 -40.77 8.42 -19.25
C LEU A 189 -40.48 9.53 -18.24
N GLN A 190 -40.38 9.15 -16.97
CA GLN A 190 -40.09 10.02 -15.83
C GLN A 190 -38.66 9.79 -15.29
N SER A 191 -38.13 8.58 -15.44
CA SER A 191 -36.78 8.20 -14.98
C SER A 191 -36.03 7.44 -16.07
N LEU A 192 -34.82 7.92 -16.39
CA LEU A 192 -33.92 7.26 -17.34
C LEU A 192 -32.52 7.16 -16.73
N ASN A 193 -32.05 5.93 -16.53
CA ASN A 193 -30.70 5.67 -16.04
C ASN A 193 -29.86 4.96 -17.11
N LEU A 194 -28.85 5.66 -17.62
CA LEU A 194 -27.89 5.22 -18.63
C LEU A 194 -26.44 5.22 -18.09
N SER A 195 -26.25 5.26 -16.77
CA SER A 195 -24.93 5.40 -16.17
C SER A 195 -24.00 4.23 -16.50
N SER A 196 -22.68 4.44 -16.48
CA SER A 196 -21.69 3.37 -16.67
C SER A 196 -21.90 2.59 -17.97
N ASN A 197 -22.01 3.32 -19.08
CA ASN A 197 -22.06 2.79 -20.44
C ASN A 197 -20.87 3.36 -21.25
N GLY A 198 -20.88 3.18 -22.58
CA GLY A 198 -19.87 3.72 -23.49
C GLY A 198 -20.38 4.87 -24.36
N LEU A 199 -21.40 5.63 -23.91
CA LEU A 199 -22.02 6.68 -24.72
C LEU A 199 -21.03 7.84 -24.95
N SER A 200 -20.76 8.16 -26.22
CA SER A 200 -19.91 9.29 -26.60
C SER A 200 -20.70 10.56 -26.93
N THR A 201 -21.97 10.41 -27.32
CA THR A 201 -22.90 11.49 -27.64
C THR A 201 -24.32 11.11 -27.19
N LEU A 202 -25.20 12.11 -27.11
CA LEU A 202 -26.62 11.95 -26.82
C LEU A 202 -27.43 12.46 -28.04
N PRO A 203 -28.41 11.70 -28.55
CA PRO A 203 -29.18 12.11 -29.73
C PRO A 203 -30.12 13.28 -29.42
N GLU A 204 -30.44 14.08 -30.44
CA GLU A 204 -31.35 15.23 -30.33
C GLU A 204 -32.75 14.84 -29.82
N PHE A 205 -33.22 13.64 -30.19
CA PHE A 205 -34.51 13.07 -29.79
C PHE A 205 -34.68 12.92 -28.27
N ILE A 206 -33.60 12.99 -27.47
CA ILE A 206 -33.72 13.00 -26.01
C ILE A 206 -34.61 14.15 -25.52
N GLY A 207 -34.63 15.29 -26.22
CA GLY A 207 -35.46 16.45 -25.87
C GLY A 207 -36.97 16.18 -25.93
N GLN A 208 -37.40 15.10 -26.60
CA GLN A 208 -38.81 14.70 -26.68
C GLN A 208 -39.34 14.11 -25.36
N LEU A 209 -38.46 13.67 -24.45
CA LEU A 209 -38.81 13.09 -23.16
C LEU A 209 -39.23 14.15 -22.14
N THR A 210 -40.18 15.00 -22.50
CA THR A 210 -40.55 16.21 -21.74
C THR A 210 -41.12 15.93 -20.34
N ASN A 211 -41.58 14.72 -20.05
CA ASN A 211 -42.03 14.29 -18.71
C ASN A 211 -40.89 13.80 -17.79
N LEU A 212 -39.65 13.78 -18.28
CA LEU A 212 -38.51 13.25 -17.55
C LEU A 212 -38.21 14.11 -16.31
N GLN A 213 -38.14 13.46 -15.15
CA GLN A 213 -37.82 14.07 -13.85
C GLN A 213 -36.41 13.70 -13.39
N SER A 214 -35.90 12.53 -13.78
CA SER A 214 -34.56 12.06 -13.42
C SER A 214 -33.81 11.52 -14.64
N LEU A 215 -32.62 12.04 -14.88
CA LEU A 215 -31.72 11.59 -15.94
C LEU A 215 -30.33 11.33 -15.37
N ASN A 216 -29.88 10.08 -15.44
CA ASN A 216 -28.52 9.69 -15.05
C ASN A 216 -27.71 9.25 -16.26
N LEU A 217 -26.66 10.00 -16.56
CA LEU A 217 -25.71 9.79 -17.66
C LEU A 217 -24.27 9.65 -17.14
N SER A 218 -24.09 9.41 -15.84
CA SER A 218 -22.75 9.38 -15.25
C SER A 218 -21.89 8.23 -15.76
N SER A 219 -20.56 8.35 -15.66
CA SER A 219 -19.62 7.31 -16.10
C SER A 219 -19.83 6.89 -17.55
N ASN A 220 -19.86 7.86 -18.47
CA ASN A 220 -19.90 7.65 -19.91
C ASN A 220 -18.68 8.36 -20.55
N GLY A 221 -18.65 8.43 -21.89
CA GLY A 221 -17.63 9.13 -22.66
C GLY A 221 -18.12 10.46 -23.26
N LEU A 222 -19.11 11.11 -22.67
CA LEU A 222 -19.71 12.33 -23.22
C LEU A 222 -18.71 13.49 -23.20
N SER A 223 -18.45 14.10 -24.34
CA SER A 223 -17.60 15.30 -24.46
C SER A 223 -18.41 16.60 -24.61
N THR A 224 -19.65 16.49 -25.09
CA THR A 224 -20.62 17.59 -25.24
C THR A 224 -22.04 17.10 -24.94
N LEU A 225 -22.97 18.05 -24.82
CA LEU A 225 -24.41 17.78 -24.72
C LEU A 225 -25.16 18.50 -25.85
N PRO A 226 -26.24 17.91 -26.40
CA PRO A 226 -27.08 18.56 -27.40
C PRO A 226 -27.90 19.70 -26.79
N GLU A 227 -28.18 20.75 -27.57
CA GLU A 227 -28.99 21.89 -27.13
C GLU A 227 -30.40 21.49 -26.65
N PHE A 228 -30.94 20.42 -27.25
CA PHE A 228 -32.25 19.85 -26.93
C PHE A 228 -32.38 19.35 -25.49
N ILE A 229 -31.29 19.18 -24.74
CA ILE A 229 -31.37 18.85 -23.31
C ILE A 229 -32.13 19.92 -22.50
N GLY A 230 -32.15 21.18 -22.96
CA GLY A 230 -32.92 22.27 -22.34
C GLY A 230 -34.43 22.09 -22.43
N GLN A 231 -34.94 21.21 -23.30
CA GLN A 231 -36.37 20.93 -23.44
C GLN A 231 -36.94 20.09 -22.29
N LEU A 232 -36.08 19.43 -21.51
CA LEU A 232 -36.44 18.58 -20.36
C LEU A 232 -36.86 19.42 -19.13
N THR A 233 -37.78 20.35 -19.32
CA THR A 233 -38.11 21.38 -18.32
C THR A 233 -38.71 20.84 -17.00
N ASN A 234 -39.19 19.60 -16.98
CA ASN A 234 -39.66 18.91 -15.77
C ASN A 234 -38.53 18.22 -14.97
N LEU A 235 -37.29 18.27 -15.45
CA LEU A 235 -36.16 17.58 -14.84
C LEU A 235 -35.84 18.15 -13.45
N GLN A 236 -35.79 17.26 -12.47
CA GLN A 236 -35.48 17.56 -11.07
C GLN A 236 -34.09 17.06 -10.68
N SER A 237 -33.58 16.00 -11.32
CA SER A 237 -32.25 15.45 -11.08
C SER A 237 -31.52 15.18 -12.39
N LEU A 238 -30.30 15.70 -12.50
CA LEU A 238 -29.41 15.47 -13.64
C LEU A 238 -28.03 15.07 -13.14
N ASP A 239 -27.59 13.86 -13.48
CA ASP A 239 -26.24 13.37 -13.17
C ASP A 239 -25.43 13.19 -14.47
N LEU A 240 -24.39 13.99 -14.61
CA LEU A 240 -23.43 13.99 -15.71
C LEU A 240 -22.01 13.65 -15.23
N SER A 241 -21.86 13.18 -13.99
CA SER A 241 -20.53 12.97 -13.41
C SER A 241 -19.70 11.92 -14.16
N SER A 242 -18.37 11.98 -14.05
CA SER A 242 -17.46 11.00 -14.66
C SER A 242 -17.65 10.91 -16.18
N ASN A 243 -17.59 12.05 -16.85
CA ASN A 243 -17.62 12.18 -18.30
C ASN A 243 -16.40 13.01 -18.76
N GLY A 244 -16.35 13.38 -20.04
CA GLY A 244 -15.31 14.22 -20.63
C GLY A 244 -15.77 15.65 -20.93
N LEU A 245 -16.78 16.17 -20.22
CA LEU A 245 -17.37 17.47 -20.54
C LEU A 245 -16.38 18.60 -20.23
N SER A 246 -16.06 19.40 -21.25
CA SER A 246 -15.20 20.60 -21.11
C SER A 246 -15.99 21.90 -20.98
N THR A 247 -17.24 21.91 -21.47
CA THR A 247 -18.18 23.03 -21.42
C THR A 247 -19.61 22.52 -21.24
N LEU A 248 -20.54 23.41 -20.91
CA LEU A 248 -21.97 23.13 -20.82
C LEU A 248 -22.75 24.06 -21.75
N PRO A 249 -23.76 23.57 -22.50
CA PRO A 249 -24.58 24.41 -23.36
C PRO A 249 -25.48 25.34 -22.54
N GLU A 250 -25.70 26.57 -23.03
CA GLU A 250 -26.49 27.61 -22.33
C GLU A 250 -27.94 27.17 -22.04
N PHE A 251 -28.48 26.28 -22.87
CA PHE A 251 -29.84 25.76 -22.75
C PHE A 251 -30.10 24.98 -21.46
N ILE A 252 -29.06 24.52 -20.74
CA ILE A 252 -29.24 23.92 -19.40
C ILE A 252 -29.87 24.93 -18.43
N GLY A 253 -29.67 26.23 -18.63
CA GLY A 253 -30.34 27.28 -17.85
C GLY A 253 -31.87 27.22 -17.87
N GLN A 254 -32.47 26.56 -18.87
CA GLN A 254 -33.93 26.38 -18.98
C GLN A 254 -34.49 25.33 -18.00
N LEU A 255 -33.63 24.49 -17.40
CA LEU A 255 -34.01 23.43 -16.46
C LEU A 255 -34.33 23.98 -15.06
N THR A 256 -35.24 24.95 -14.98
CA THR A 256 -35.53 25.72 -13.76
C THR A 256 -36.14 24.91 -12.62
N ASN A 257 -36.66 23.70 -12.90
CA ASN A 257 -37.15 22.75 -11.88
C ASN A 257 -36.04 21.88 -11.27
N LEU A 258 -34.80 21.99 -11.74
CA LEU A 258 -33.68 21.16 -11.29
C LEU A 258 -33.38 21.41 -9.81
N GLN A 259 -33.33 20.32 -9.04
CA GLN A 259 -33.05 20.30 -7.61
C GLN A 259 -31.68 19.68 -7.30
N SER A 260 -31.24 18.72 -8.10
CA SER A 260 -29.93 18.07 -7.98
C SER A 260 -29.18 18.11 -9.31
N PHE A 261 -27.95 18.62 -9.28
CA PHE A 261 -27.10 18.68 -10.46
C PHE A 261 -25.68 18.20 -10.14
N ASN A 262 -25.29 17.07 -10.73
CA ASN A 262 -23.98 16.50 -10.53
C ASN A 262 -23.14 16.58 -11.81
N LEU A 263 -22.03 17.31 -11.72
CA LEU A 263 -21.06 17.55 -12.79
C LEU A 263 -19.65 17.08 -12.39
N SER A 264 -19.52 16.33 -11.29
CA SER A 264 -18.23 15.89 -10.77
C SER A 264 -17.42 15.05 -11.77
N SER A 265 -16.10 15.02 -11.67
CA SER A 265 -15.23 14.20 -12.53
C SER A 265 -15.43 14.49 -14.01
N ASN A 266 -15.29 15.75 -14.41
CA ASN A 266 -15.33 16.21 -15.80
C ASN A 266 -14.11 17.09 -16.09
N GLU A 267 -14.08 17.76 -17.24
CA GLU A 267 -12.98 18.63 -17.66
C GLU A 267 -13.33 20.13 -17.63
N LEU A 268 -14.38 20.53 -16.89
CA LEU A 268 -14.87 21.90 -16.87
C LEU A 268 -13.81 22.86 -16.35
N SER A 269 -13.42 23.83 -17.17
CA SER A 269 -12.49 24.91 -16.78
C SER A 269 -13.20 26.11 -16.18
N THR A 270 -14.48 26.29 -16.52
CA THR A 270 -15.36 27.35 -16.01
C THR A 270 -16.76 26.80 -15.79
N LEU A 271 -17.51 27.44 -14.89
CA LEU A 271 -18.94 27.21 -14.71
C LEU A 271 -19.69 28.41 -15.32
N PRO A 272 -20.62 28.19 -16.26
CA PRO A 272 -21.29 29.27 -17.00
C PRO A 272 -22.29 30.07 -16.16
N GLU A 273 -22.53 31.32 -16.54
CA GLU A 273 -23.39 32.28 -15.82
C GLU A 273 -24.84 31.81 -15.65
N PHE A 274 -25.35 31.01 -16.60
CA PHE A 274 -26.71 30.46 -16.52
C PHE A 274 -26.95 29.61 -15.27
N ILE A 275 -25.90 29.15 -14.56
CA ILE A 275 -26.07 28.39 -13.32
C ILE A 275 -26.95 29.16 -12.32
N GLY A 276 -26.89 30.50 -12.31
CA GLY A 276 -27.73 31.32 -11.45
C GLY A 276 -29.23 31.32 -11.81
N GLN A 277 -29.62 30.77 -12.96
CA GLN A 277 -31.03 30.60 -13.37
C GLN A 277 -31.68 29.38 -12.70
N LEU A 278 -30.89 28.41 -12.22
CA LEU A 278 -31.36 27.18 -11.59
C LEU A 278 -31.79 27.42 -10.13
N THR A 279 -32.70 28.35 -9.91
CA THR A 279 -33.05 28.86 -8.56
C THR A 279 -33.70 27.83 -7.62
N ASN A 280 -34.16 26.68 -8.15
CA ASN A 280 -34.67 25.57 -7.35
C ASN A 280 -33.60 24.56 -6.90
N LEU A 281 -32.33 24.76 -7.30
CA LEU A 281 -31.24 23.85 -7.01
C LEU A 281 -30.97 23.75 -5.51
N GLN A 282 -30.96 22.52 -5.00
CA GLN A 282 -30.69 22.17 -3.61
C GLN A 282 -29.32 21.50 -3.44
N SER A 283 -28.84 20.79 -4.46
CA SER A 283 -27.52 20.16 -4.47
C SER A 283 -26.77 20.42 -5.78
N LEU A 284 -25.52 20.86 -5.66
CA LEU A 284 -24.61 21.10 -6.79
C LEU A 284 -23.25 20.45 -6.51
N HIS A 285 -22.88 19.47 -7.33
CA HIS A 285 -21.59 18.78 -7.25
C HIS A 285 -20.72 19.11 -8.47
N LEU A 286 -19.51 19.58 -8.22
CA LEU A 286 -18.53 20.12 -9.18
C LEU A 286 -17.12 19.54 -8.96
N SER A 287 -16.99 18.56 -8.06
CA SER A 287 -15.70 17.99 -7.66
C SER A 287 -14.92 17.40 -8.84
N ARG A 288 -13.58 17.29 -8.74
CA ARG A 288 -12.73 16.69 -9.79
C ARG A 288 -12.96 17.31 -11.19
N ASN A 289 -12.94 18.64 -11.28
CA ASN A 289 -12.96 19.39 -12.54
C ASN A 289 -11.66 20.21 -12.69
N ARG A 290 -11.65 21.23 -13.57
CA ARG A 290 -10.52 22.15 -13.79
C ARG A 290 -10.88 23.61 -13.46
N LEU A 291 -11.90 23.83 -12.62
CA LEU A 291 -12.43 25.16 -12.30
C LEU A 291 -11.39 26.00 -11.58
N SER A 292 -11.12 27.21 -12.08
CA SER A 292 -10.24 28.18 -11.40
C SER A 292 -11.00 29.27 -10.65
N THR A 293 -12.27 29.50 -11.00
CA THR A 293 -13.19 30.45 -10.37
C THR A 293 -14.63 29.95 -10.44
N LEU A 294 -15.53 30.58 -9.67
CA LEU A 294 -16.98 30.43 -9.80
C LEU A 294 -17.59 31.73 -10.36
N PRO A 295 -18.67 31.64 -11.15
CA PRO A 295 -19.36 32.82 -11.68
C PRO A 295 -20.10 33.57 -10.57
N PRO A 296 -20.18 34.91 -10.61
CA PRO A 296 -20.91 35.70 -9.62
C PRO A 296 -22.39 35.33 -9.47
N GLU A 297 -22.99 34.77 -10.51
CA GLU A 297 -24.38 34.34 -10.58
C GLU A 297 -24.68 33.18 -9.62
N ILE A 298 -23.66 32.46 -9.11
CA ILE A 298 -23.85 31.41 -8.10
C ILE A 298 -24.59 31.93 -6.87
N ARG A 299 -24.46 33.23 -6.54
CA ARG A 299 -25.17 33.89 -5.42
C ARG A 299 -26.70 33.79 -5.51
N ASN A 300 -27.25 33.50 -6.68
CA ASN A 300 -28.69 33.41 -6.93
C ASN A 300 -29.31 32.07 -6.47
N LEU A 301 -28.49 31.06 -6.18
CA LEU A 301 -28.92 29.72 -5.76
C LEU A 301 -29.38 29.68 -4.29
N LYS A 302 -30.39 30.47 -3.93
CA LYS A 302 -30.81 30.67 -2.53
C LYS A 302 -31.36 29.42 -1.83
N LYS A 303 -31.77 28.40 -2.58
CA LYS A 303 -32.25 27.11 -2.03
C LYS A 303 -31.14 26.06 -1.89
N LEU A 304 -29.90 26.39 -2.26
CA LEU A 304 -28.78 25.45 -2.24
C LEU A 304 -28.44 25.06 -0.80
N LYS A 305 -28.47 23.76 -0.52
CA LYS A 305 -28.14 23.14 0.77
C LYS A 305 -26.78 22.45 0.73
N VAL A 306 -26.38 21.92 -0.43
CA VAL A 306 -25.14 21.18 -0.61
C VAL A 306 -24.37 21.76 -1.80
N LEU A 307 -23.13 22.18 -1.56
CA LEU A 307 -22.19 22.63 -2.59
C LEU A 307 -20.88 21.87 -2.46
N LYS A 308 -20.60 20.96 -3.39
CA LYS A 308 -19.37 20.16 -3.41
C LYS A 308 -18.48 20.57 -4.57
N ILE A 309 -17.38 21.26 -4.29
CA ILE A 309 -16.38 21.68 -5.27
C ILE A 309 -15.08 20.91 -5.09
N GLY A 310 -14.78 20.51 -3.85
CA GLY A 310 -13.79 19.50 -3.55
C GLY A 310 -14.35 18.09 -3.63
N ASP A 311 -13.48 17.10 -3.59
CA ASP A 311 -13.87 15.78 -3.12
C ASP A 311 -13.19 15.52 -1.78
N GLY A 312 -13.81 14.86 -0.82
CA GLY A 312 -13.18 14.60 0.48
C GLY A 312 -11.96 13.67 0.46
N SER A 313 -11.41 13.27 -0.70
CA SER A 313 -10.30 12.33 -0.81
C SER A 313 -8.96 13.03 -1.02
N SER A 314 -8.01 12.84 -0.11
CA SER A 314 -6.64 13.30 -0.23
C SER A 314 -5.93 12.62 -1.41
N GLY A 315 -5.32 13.40 -2.32
CA GLY A 315 -4.52 12.88 -3.45
C GLY A 315 -5.18 12.91 -4.83
N SER A 316 -6.46 13.28 -4.93
CA SER A 316 -7.11 13.49 -6.22
C SER A 316 -6.76 14.86 -6.82
N LYS A 317 -6.74 14.97 -8.15
CA LYS A 317 -6.73 16.29 -8.82
C LYS A 317 -8.14 16.87 -8.68
N GLY A 318 -8.36 17.66 -7.63
CA GLY A 318 -9.56 18.47 -7.51
C GLY A 318 -9.51 19.70 -8.43
N ASN A 319 -10.33 20.69 -8.10
CA ASN A 319 -10.40 21.92 -8.87
C ASN A 319 -9.14 22.79 -8.65
N LYS A 320 -9.05 23.91 -9.37
CA LYS A 320 -7.91 24.83 -9.35
C LYS A 320 -8.27 26.17 -8.71
N LEU A 321 -9.23 26.19 -7.79
CA LEU A 321 -9.63 27.44 -7.13
C LEU A 321 -8.48 27.97 -6.28
N THR A 322 -7.98 29.16 -6.60
CA THR A 322 -6.91 29.82 -5.83
C THR A 322 -7.43 30.82 -4.81
N LYS A 323 -8.69 31.24 -4.93
CA LYS A 323 -9.35 32.21 -4.06
C LYS A 323 -10.76 31.75 -3.68
N PHE A 324 -11.16 32.06 -2.45
CA PHE A 324 -12.54 31.89 -2.02
C PHE A 324 -13.47 32.85 -2.79
N SER A 325 -14.56 32.34 -3.33
CA SER A 325 -15.57 33.16 -4.03
C SER A 325 -16.51 33.79 -3.01
N ILE A 326 -16.45 35.12 -2.84
CA ILE A 326 -17.24 35.85 -1.82
C ILE A 326 -18.75 35.67 -1.99
N GLU A 327 -19.21 35.38 -3.20
CA GLU A 327 -20.60 35.11 -3.55
C GLU A 327 -21.17 33.89 -2.82
N ILE A 328 -20.32 32.94 -2.42
CA ILE A 328 -20.73 31.79 -1.59
C ILE A 328 -21.34 32.27 -0.27
N GLY A 329 -20.85 33.37 0.32
CA GLY A 329 -21.40 33.94 1.56
C GLY A 329 -22.88 34.36 1.45
N SER A 330 -23.42 34.46 0.24
CA SER A 330 -24.84 34.76 -0.02
C SER A 330 -25.75 33.52 -0.01
N LEU A 331 -25.19 32.31 0.13
CA LEU A 331 -25.88 31.01 0.10
C LEU A 331 -26.22 30.53 1.51
N THR A 332 -26.98 31.32 2.25
CA THR A 332 -27.25 31.10 3.68
C THR A 332 -28.06 29.84 4.00
N SER A 333 -28.62 29.17 3.00
CA SER A 333 -29.31 27.88 3.13
C SER A 333 -28.34 26.68 3.14
N LEU A 334 -27.04 26.89 2.92
CA LEU A 334 -26.04 25.81 2.91
C LEU A 334 -25.96 25.10 4.26
N ILE A 335 -25.94 23.77 4.17
CA ILE A 335 -25.76 22.81 5.26
C ILE A 335 -24.39 22.13 5.11
N GLU A 336 -23.97 21.86 3.87
CA GLU A 336 -22.68 21.27 3.55
C GLU A 336 -21.96 22.07 2.46
N LEU A 337 -20.70 22.43 2.75
CA LEU A 337 -19.81 23.11 1.83
C LEU A 337 -18.48 22.36 1.80
N ASP A 338 -18.14 21.82 0.63
CA ASP A 338 -16.87 21.12 0.40
C ASP A 338 -16.03 21.89 -0.62
N LEU A 339 -14.93 22.47 -0.14
CA LEU A 339 -13.92 23.18 -0.93
C LEU A 339 -12.55 22.48 -0.85
N SER A 340 -12.50 21.22 -0.42
CA SER A 340 -11.24 20.48 -0.34
C SER A 340 -10.57 20.31 -1.71
N ASN A 341 -9.33 19.85 -1.73
CA ASN A 341 -8.60 19.53 -2.97
C ASN A 341 -8.62 20.68 -3.97
N ASN A 342 -8.27 21.88 -3.49
CA ASN A 342 -8.16 23.09 -4.29
C ASN A 342 -6.81 23.76 -3.99
N LEU A 343 -6.65 25.02 -4.39
CA LEU A 343 -5.42 25.79 -4.23
C LEU A 343 -5.66 27.05 -3.37
N LEU A 344 -6.66 27.03 -2.49
CA LEU A 344 -7.04 28.18 -1.68
C LEU A 344 -5.92 28.54 -0.71
N VAL A 345 -5.54 29.81 -0.64
CA VAL A 345 -4.51 30.31 0.30
C VAL A 345 -5.13 30.97 1.53
N GLU A 346 -6.36 31.46 1.40
CA GLU A 346 -7.12 32.09 2.47
C GLU A 346 -8.62 31.83 2.28
N ILE A 347 -9.39 31.95 3.37
CA ILE A 347 -10.85 31.97 3.37
C ILE A 347 -11.32 33.36 3.79
N SER A 348 -12.25 33.92 3.03
CA SER A 348 -12.85 35.24 3.32
C SER A 348 -13.73 35.20 4.57
N SER A 349 -13.81 36.32 5.30
CA SER A 349 -14.73 36.52 6.43
C SER A 349 -16.21 36.32 6.07
N GLU A 350 -16.55 36.39 4.78
CA GLU A 350 -17.88 36.07 4.25
C GLU A 350 -18.35 34.64 4.58
N ILE A 351 -17.44 33.72 4.87
CA ILE A 351 -17.79 32.37 5.35
C ILE A 351 -18.68 32.43 6.60
N GLY A 352 -18.47 33.42 7.48
CA GLY A 352 -19.24 33.59 8.71
C GLY A 352 -20.73 33.88 8.51
N LYS A 353 -21.18 34.18 7.28
CA LYS A 353 -22.60 34.35 6.94
C LYS A 353 -23.35 33.01 6.81
N LEU A 354 -22.64 31.88 6.66
CA LEU A 354 -23.22 30.55 6.45
C LEU A 354 -23.66 29.89 7.76
N VAL A 355 -24.47 30.57 8.57
CA VAL A 355 -24.81 30.15 9.95
C VAL A 355 -25.54 28.80 10.06
N ASN A 356 -26.10 28.28 8.97
CA ASN A 356 -26.77 26.98 8.92
C ASN A 356 -25.83 25.81 8.58
N LEU A 357 -24.56 26.08 8.32
CA LEU A 357 -23.58 25.08 7.91
C LEU A 357 -23.31 24.11 9.06
N LYS A 358 -23.41 22.81 8.74
CA LYS A 358 -23.09 21.70 9.65
C LYS A 358 -21.75 21.05 9.31
N ARG A 359 -21.43 20.97 8.02
CA ARG A 359 -20.20 20.36 7.52
C ARG A 359 -19.43 21.35 6.65
N LEU A 360 -18.18 21.62 7.02
CA LEU A 360 -17.25 22.44 6.25
C LEU A 360 -15.96 21.67 5.99
N SER A 361 -15.66 21.47 4.71
CA SER A 361 -14.43 20.83 4.28
C SER A 361 -13.55 21.81 3.51
N LEU A 362 -12.34 22.02 4.04
CA LEU A 362 -11.27 22.85 3.50
C LEU A 362 -9.96 22.06 3.36
N HIS A 363 -10.01 20.74 3.52
CA HIS A 363 -8.87 19.83 3.50
C HIS A 363 -8.08 19.87 2.18
N ASN A 364 -6.78 19.64 2.20
CA ASN A 364 -5.93 19.64 1.01
C ASN A 364 -6.03 20.94 0.19
N ASN A 365 -5.63 22.05 0.80
CA ASN A 365 -5.52 23.38 0.20
C ASN A 365 -4.14 23.98 0.56
N ASN A 366 -3.96 25.29 0.35
CA ASN A 366 -2.75 26.02 0.72
C ASN A 366 -3.01 27.05 1.82
N LEU A 367 -4.00 26.81 2.71
CA LEU A 367 -4.41 27.79 3.71
C LEU A 367 -3.28 28.07 4.69
N LEU A 368 -2.92 29.35 4.82
CA LEU A 368 -1.91 29.82 5.80
C LEU A 368 -2.57 30.21 7.13
N ILE A 369 -3.77 30.78 7.06
CA ILE A 369 -4.53 31.25 8.21
C ILE A 369 -6.01 30.88 8.08
N LEU A 370 -6.68 30.70 9.22
CA LEU A 370 -8.12 30.57 9.32
C LEU A 370 -8.73 31.87 9.86
N THR A 371 -9.77 32.38 9.21
CA THR A 371 -10.43 33.64 9.61
C THR A 371 -11.19 33.48 10.94
N SER A 372 -11.20 34.52 11.79
CA SER A 372 -11.88 34.49 13.09
C SER A 372 -13.41 34.34 13.00
N GLU A 373 -13.98 34.75 11.88
CA GLU A 373 -15.40 34.71 11.56
C GLU A 373 -15.93 33.28 11.37
N ILE A 374 -15.04 32.28 11.33
CA ILE A 374 -15.42 30.86 11.41
C ILE A 374 -16.28 30.59 12.66
N ALA A 375 -16.04 31.32 13.75
CA ALA A 375 -16.80 31.24 15.00
C ALA A 375 -18.30 31.56 14.86
N ASN A 376 -18.72 32.20 13.77
CA ASN A 376 -20.13 32.46 13.50
C ASN A 376 -20.90 31.21 13.05
N LEU A 377 -20.21 30.13 12.66
CA LEU A 377 -20.79 28.87 12.20
C LEU A 377 -21.26 28.00 13.38
N ARG A 378 -22.20 28.52 14.19
CA ARG A 378 -22.59 27.91 15.47
C ARG A 378 -23.24 26.53 15.38
N ASN A 379 -23.70 26.14 14.19
CA ASN A 379 -24.30 24.83 13.92
C ASN A 379 -23.30 23.83 13.33
N LEU A 380 -22.02 24.21 13.19
CA LEU A 380 -21.00 23.36 12.60
C LEU A 380 -20.70 22.18 13.53
N THR A 381 -20.87 20.97 13.00
CA THR A 381 -20.59 19.69 13.68
C THR A 381 -19.28 19.08 13.20
N GLU A 382 -18.90 19.34 11.94
CA GLU A 382 -17.69 18.77 11.35
C GLU A 382 -16.88 19.82 10.59
N LEU A 383 -15.59 19.89 10.94
CA LEU A 383 -14.62 20.81 10.34
C LEU A 383 -13.36 20.06 9.88
N PHE A 384 -13.11 20.08 8.57
CA PHE A 384 -11.94 19.46 7.95
C PHE A 384 -10.96 20.52 7.45
N LEU A 385 -9.77 20.56 8.05
CA LEU A 385 -8.69 21.52 7.80
C LEU A 385 -7.35 20.84 7.49
N GLY A 386 -7.27 19.50 7.44
CA GLY A 386 -5.99 18.83 7.25
C GLY A 386 -5.32 19.10 5.89
N CYS A 387 -4.06 18.68 5.72
CA CYS A 387 -3.27 18.91 4.50
C CYS A 387 -3.30 20.39 4.06
N ASN A 388 -2.93 21.28 4.96
CA ASN A 388 -2.85 22.73 4.70
C ASN A 388 -1.49 23.26 5.20
N LYS A 389 -1.36 24.58 5.32
CA LYS A 389 -0.13 25.26 5.79
C LYS A 389 -0.44 26.14 7.00
N LEU A 390 -1.39 25.73 7.84
CA LEU A 390 -1.80 26.49 9.01
C LEU A 390 -0.68 26.46 10.06
N GLU A 391 -0.20 27.64 10.46
CA GLU A 391 0.80 27.80 11.52
C GLU A 391 0.17 27.89 12.92
N ASP A 392 -1.05 28.44 13.00
CA ASP A 392 -1.82 28.61 14.23
C ASP A 392 -3.32 28.40 13.97
N LEU A 393 -4.05 27.99 15.02
CA LEU A 393 -5.51 27.94 15.04
C LEU A 393 -6.06 29.15 15.83
N PRO A 394 -6.99 29.95 15.29
CA PRO A 394 -7.52 31.11 16.01
C PRO A 394 -8.33 30.66 17.23
N ARG A 395 -8.17 31.36 18.36
CA ARG A 395 -8.85 31.04 19.63
C ARG A 395 -10.37 31.03 19.48
N GLU A 396 -10.91 31.81 18.54
CA GLU A 396 -12.35 31.92 18.28
C GLU A 396 -12.96 30.59 17.78
N VAL A 397 -12.17 29.62 17.29
CA VAL A 397 -12.65 28.26 16.95
C VAL A 397 -13.31 27.58 18.15
N SER A 398 -12.88 27.92 19.38
CA SER A 398 -13.50 27.44 20.62
C SER A 398 -14.99 27.76 20.77
N GLN A 399 -15.53 28.72 19.99
CA GLN A 399 -16.94 29.12 20.03
C GLN A 399 -17.84 28.20 19.20
N LEU A 400 -17.27 27.22 18.47
CA LEU A 400 -18.00 26.21 17.71
C LEU A 400 -18.56 25.13 18.64
N ASN A 401 -19.51 25.51 19.49
CA ASN A 401 -20.00 24.66 20.58
C ASN A 401 -20.71 23.38 20.11
N CYS A 402 -21.15 23.29 18.85
CA CYS A 402 -21.75 22.08 18.28
C CYS A 402 -20.72 21.15 17.60
N LEU A 403 -19.43 21.51 17.60
CA LEU A 403 -18.40 20.77 16.89
C LEU A 403 -18.15 19.42 17.56
N GLU A 404 -18.34 18.35 16.79
CA GLU A 404 -18.17 16.95 17.19
C GLU A 404 -16.86 16.39 16.63
N SER A 405 -16.47 16.82 15.42
CA SER A 405 -15.27 16.31 14.74
C SER A 405 -14.41 17.42 14.14
N LEU A 406 -13.12 17.40 14.50
CA LEU A 406 -12.12 18.37 14.04
C LEU A 406 -10.88 17.65 13.48
N TYR A 407 -10.62 17.87 12.19
CA TYR A 407 -9.48 17.26 11.48
C TYR A 407 -8.49 18.36 11.06
N ILE A 408 -7.32 18.44 11.69
CA ILE A 408 -6.27 19.43 11.39
C ILE A 408 -4.89 18.76 11.19
N PHE A 409 -4.89 17.52 10.69
CA PHE A 409 -3.65 16.78 10.41
C PHE A 409 -2.85 17.36 9.23
N ASP A 410 -1.56 17.07 9.12
CA ASP A 410 -0.69 17.53 8.01
C ASP A 410 -0.78 19.07 7.83
N ASN A 411 -0.34 19.77 8.87
CA ASN A 411 -0.27 21.24 8.94
C ASN A 411 1.05 21.66 9.61
N GLN A 412 1.20 22.94 9.94
CA GLN A 412 2.42 23.51 10.53
C GLN A 412 2.20 24.01 11.95
N LEU A 413 1.22 23.46 12.67
CA LEU A 413 0.88 23.91 14.02
C LEU A 413 2.02 23.59 14.99
N SER A 414 2.52 24.61 15.69
CA SER A 414 3.54 24.45 16.74
C SER A 414 2.95 24.31 18.15
N LYS A 415 1.71 24.77 18.33
CA LYS A 415 0.95 24.76 19.59
C LYS A 415 -0.55 24.76 19.31
N LEU A 416 -1.35 24.43 20.32
CA LEU A 416 -2.81 24.62 20.33
C LEU A 416 -3.21 25.78 21.26
N PRO A 417 -4.26 26.55 20.92
CA PRO A 417 -4.81 27.55 21.84
C PRO A 417 -5.42 26.87 23.08
N ALA A 418 -5.26 27.48 24.25
CA ALA A 418 -5.81 26.93 25.51
C ALA A 418 -7.34 26.88 25.49
N GLU A 419 -7.99 27.73 24.70
CA GLU A 419 -9.44 27.75 24.54
C GLU A 419 -10.00 26.50 23.84
N ILE A 420 -9.15 25.64 23.23
CA ILE A 420 -9.61 24.39 22.60
C ILE A 420 -10.43 23.51 23.54
N GLY A 421 -10.13 23.52 24.86
CA GLY A 421 -10.87 22.78 25.88
C GLY A 421 -12.34 23.19 26.05
N GLN A 422 -12.77 24.30 25.46
CA GLN A 422 -14.17 24.73 25.48
C GLN A 422 -15.06 23.96 24.49
N LEU A 423 -14.46 23.21 23.54
CA LEU A 423 -15.17 22.36 22.58
C LEU A 423 -15.69 21.07 23.24
N THR A 424 -16.50 21.22 24.27
CA THR A 424 -16.93 20.11 25.14
C THR A 424 -17.77 19.02 24.46
N ASN A 425 -18.31 19.28 23.26
CA ASN A 425 -19.02 18.28 22.43
C ASN A 425 -18.10 17.51 21.47
N LEU A 426 -16.80 17.84 21.42
CA LEU A 426 -15.85 17.21 20.52
C LEU A 426 -15.65 15.73 20.90
N GLN A 427 -15.90 14.85 19.94
CA GLN A 427 -15.74 13.40 20.02
C GLN A 427 -14.48 12.94 19.27
N PHE A 428 -14.12 13.63 18.18
CA PHE A 428 -12.98 13.26 17.36
C PHE A 428 -12.05 14.45 17.11
N LEU A 429 -10.76 14.28 17.45
CA LEU A 429 -9.72 15.28 17.20
C LEU A 429 -8.50 14.62 16.54
N ASN A 430 -8.20 15.02 15.31
CA ASN A 430 -7.00 14.56 14.60
C ASN A 430 -6.04 15.73 14.34
N LEU A 431 -4.84 15.59 14.88
CA LEU A 431 -3.73 16.55 14.88
C LEU A 431 -2.42 15.91 14.39
N ASN A 432 -2.50 14.78 13.70
CA ASN A 432 -1.33 14.08 13.17
C ASN A 432 -0.49 14.99 12.27
N ASP A 433 0.80 14.68 12.09
CA ASP A 433 1.67 15.35 11.11
C ASP A 433 1.66 16.87 11.30
N ASN A 434 2.01 17.32 12.50
CA ASN A 434 2.16 18.73 12.85
C ASN A 434 3.49 18.94 13.59
N GLY A 435 3.74 20.17 14.06
CA GLY A 435 4.93 20.52 14.84
C GLY A 435 4.66 20.69 16.34
N LEU A 436 3.62 20.05 16.90
CA LEU A 436 3.23 20.26 18.29
C LEU A 436 4.32 19.78 19.25
N SER A 437 4.75 20.66 20.15
CA SER A 437 5.76 20.35 21.18
C SER A 437 5.16 20.03 22.55
N MET A 438 3.94 20.52 22.80
CA MET A 438 3.16 20.29 24.01
C MET A 438 1.65 20.45 23.75
N LEU A 439 0.83 19.84 24.62
CA LEU A 439 -0.61 20.07 24.68
C LEU A 439 -0.95 21.03 25.84
N PRO A 440 -2.00 21.87 25.71
CA PRO A 440 -2.47 22.71 26.80
C PRO A 440 -3.18 21.88 27.89
N GLU A 441 -3.11 22.30 29.15
CA GLU A 441 -3.82 21.66 30.28
C GLU A 441 -5.36 21.63 30.12
N SER A 442 -5.90 22.50 29.27
CA SER A 442 -7.32 22.50 28.97
C SER A 442 -7.76 21.32 28.10
N ILE A 443 -6.84 20.53 27.52
CA ILE A 443 -7.21 19.35 26.72
C ILE A 443 -8.06 18.37 27.53
N GLY A 444 -7.80 18.23 28.83
CA GLY A 444 -8.60 17.37 29.74
C GLY A 444 -10.05 17.79 29.91
N GLN A 445 -10.44 18.99 29.48
CA GLN A 445 -11.83 19.46 29.52
C GLN A 445 -12.71 18.82 28.43
N LEU A 446 -12.11 18.19 27.42
CA LEU A 446 -12.81 17.52 26.31
C LEU A 446 -13.36 16.15 26.72
N THR A 447 -14.17 16.11 27.78
CA THR A 447 -14.63 14.86 28.42
C THR A 447 -15.48 13.94 27.52
N ASN A 448 -16.01 14.44 26.39
CA ASN A 448 -16.72 13.64 25.39
C ASN A 448 -15.81 13.10 24.27
N LEU A 449 -14.50 13.37 24.31
CA LEU A 449 -13.56 12.94 23.29
C LEU A 449 -13.40 11.42 23.32
N GLU A 450 -13.63 10.77 22.19
CA GLU A 450 -13.53 9.32 21.99
C GLU A 450 -12.23 8.95 21.27
N SER A 451 -11.76 9.81 20.35
CA SER A 451 -10.52 9.59 19.59
C SER A 451 -9.65 10.83 19.52
N LEU A 452 -8.38 10.66 19.88
CA LEU A 452 -7.36 11.70 19.83
C LEU A 452 -6.12 11.18 19.09
N TYR A 453 -5.85 11.76 17.92
CA TYR A 453 -4.70 11.40 17.10
C TYR A 453 -3.68 12.53 17.07
N LEU A 454 -2.45 12.20 17.47
CA LEU A 454 -1.32 13.11 17.67
C LEU A 454 -0.01 12.54 17.11
N SER A 455 -0.08 11.58 16.19
CA SER A 455 1.14 10.98 15.64
C SER A 455 1.95 11.96 14.79
N PHE A 456 3.24 11.68 14.62
CA PHE A 456 4.14 12.53 13.83
C PHE A 456 4.13 14.00 14.29
N ASN A 457 4.39 14.18 15.58
CA ASN A 457 4.55 15.50 16.21
C ASN A 457 5.90 15.54 16.98
N SER A 458 6.13 16.57 17.78
CA SER A 458 7.34 16.73 18.59
C SER A 458 7.02 16.78 20.09
N LEU A 459 5.95 16.08 20.53
CA LEU A 459 5.52 16.08 21.92
C LEU A 459 6.60 15.44 22.80
N SER A 460 7.02 16.16 23.83
CA SER A 460 8.03 15.69 24.79
C SER A 460 7.41 15.15 26.10
N THR A 461 6.22 15.67 26.45
CA THR A 461 5.44 15.30 27.63
C THR A 461 3.94 15.41 27.34
N LEU A 462 3.12 14.79 28.17
CA LEU A 462 1.66 14.97 28.20
C LEU A 462 1.24 15.66 29.50
N PRO A 463 0.22 16.53 29.50
CA PRO A 463 -0.30 17.15 30.71
C PRO A 463 -1.04 16.12 31.59
N GLU A 464 -1.04 16.31 32.92
CA GLU A 464 -1.76 15.42 33.86
C GLU A 464 -3.29 15.46 33.68
N SER A 465 -3.80 16.54 33.09
CA SER A 465 -5.22 16.65 32.71
C SER A 465 -5.64 15.64 31.65
N ILE A 466 -4.73 14.99 30.91
CA ILE A 466 -5.09 13.99 29.88
C ILE A 466 -5.90 12.82 30.47
N GLY A 467 -5.65 12.44 31.73
CA GLY A 467 -6.41 11.39 32.40
C GLY A 467 -7.87 11.73 32.69
N GLN A 468 -8.28 13.00 32.52
CA GLN A 468 -9.68 13.43 32.66
C GLN A 468 -10.55 13.05 31.45
N LEU A 469 -9.94 12.60 30.35
CA LEU A 469 -10.62 12.15 29.14
C LEU A 469 -11.21 10.74 29.33
N THR A 470 -12.20 10.61 30.21
CA THR A 470 -12.73 9.31 30.64
C THR A 470 -13.46 8.53 29.56
N ASN A 471 -13.93 9.19 28.49
CA ASN A 471 -14.58 8.57 27.34
C ASN A 471 -13.62 8.23 26.20
N LEU A 472 -12.33 8.57 26.31
CA LEU A 472 -11.37 8.34 25.23
C LEU A 472 -11.13 6.85 25.04
N GLU A 473 -11.42 6.35 23.85
CA GLU A 473 -11.23 4.95 23.46
C GLU A 473 -9.90 4.73 22.74
N SER A 474 -9.42 5.75 22.03
CA SER A 474 -8.31 5.66 21.09
C SER A 474 -7.36 6.86 21.21
N LEU A 475 -6.08 6.59 21.52
CA LEU A 475 -5.03 7.59 21.66
C LEU A 475 -3.79 7.21 20.83
N ASP A 476 -3.57 7.90 19.73
CA ASP A 476 -2.36 7.72 18.90
C ASP A 476 -1.33 8.81 19.22
N LEU A 477 -0.20 8.41 19.80
CA LEU A 477 0.94 9.25 20.15
C LEU A 477 2.21 8.82 19.41
N SER A 478 2.09 7.98 18.39
CA SER A 478 3.25 7.41 17.71
C SER A 478 4.12 8.48 17.02
N ASN A 479 5.41 8.20 16.86
CA ASN A 479 6.38 9.10 16.22
C ASN A 479 6.38 10.51 16.86
N ASN A 480 6.63 10.54 18.17
CA ASN A 480 6.82 11.75 18.96
C ASN A 480 8.16 11.68 19.73
N SER A 481 8.39 12.59 20.68
CA SER A 481 9.59 12.63 21.52
C SER A 481 9.29 12.31 22.99
N LEU A 482 8.24 11.52 23.28
CA LEU A 482 7.82 11.19 24.63
C LEU A 482 8.83 10.26 25.31
N SER A 483 9.36 10.69 26.45
CA SER A 483 10.20 9.86 27.32
C SER A 483 9.47 9.36 28.57
N THR A 484 8.34 10.00 28.90
CA THR A 484 7.54 9.70 30.08
C THR A 484 6.04 9.73 29.80
N LEU A 485 5.26 9.01 30.60
CA LEU A 485 3.79 9.07 30.62
C LEU A 485 3.30 9.57 31.98
N PRO A 486 2.24 10.40 32.02
CA PRO A 486 1.64 10.84 33.28
C PRO A 486 0.91 9.69 33.97
N GLU A 487 0.89 9.69 35.31
CA GLU A 487 0.24 8.62 36.11
C GLU A 487 -1.27 8.57 35.85
N SER A 488 -1.87 9.73 35.58
CA SER A 488 -3.28 9.90 35.27
C SER A 488 -3.77 9.12 34.03
N ILE A 489 -2.89 8.68 33.12
CA ILE A 489 -3.28 7.84 31.97
C ILE A 489 -3.92 6.51 32.40
N THR A 490 -3.59 6.03 33.61
CA THR A 490 -4.17 4.81 34.20
C THR A 490 -5.64 4.97 34.61
N GLN A 491 -6.14 6.21 34.69
CA GLN A 491 -7.51 6.54 35.11
C GLN A 491 -8.51 6.53 33.95
N MET A 492 -8.04 6.42 32.71
CA MET A 492 -8.84 6.47 31.49
C MET A 492 -9.56 5.13 31.26
N ALA A 493 -10.73 4.98 31.89
CA ALA A 493 -11.46 3.71 31.96
C ALA A 493 -11.93 3.15 30.61
N SER A 494 -12.21 4.02 29.63
CA SER A 494 -12.66 3.62 28.29
C SER A 494 -11.53 3.40 27.29
N LEU A 495 -10.28 3.69 27.65
CA LEU A 495 -9.15 3.57 26.72
C LEU A 495 -8.95 2.11 26.33
N THR A 496 -8.94 1.85 25.02
CA THR A 496 -8.74 0.51 24.45
C THR A 496 -7.51 0.43 23.58
N MET A 497 -7.12 1.55 22.95
CA MET A 497 -5.95 1.65 22.09
C MET A 497 -5.04 2.80 22.53
N LEU A 498 -3.75 2.49 22.69
CA LEU A 498 -2.67 3.44 22.94
C LEU A 498 -1.48 3.10 22.04
N ASP A 499 -1.15 4.00 21.11
CA ASP A 499 0.02 3.84 20.26
C ASP A 499 1.16 4.77 20.69
N LEU A 500 2.28 4.18 21.09
CA LEU A 500 3.48 4.90 21.55
C LEU A 500 4.71 4.59 20.69
N ARG A 501 4.55 3.89 19.56
CA ARG A 501 5.67 3.51 18.70
C ARG A 501 6.44 4.72 18.20
N GLY A 502 7.74 4.60 17.96
CA GLY A 502 8.55 5.74 17.50
C GLY A 502 8.77 6.83 18.56
N ASN A 503 8.56 6.54 19.85
CA ASN A 503 8.92 7.43 20.96
C ASN A 503 10.14 6.89 21.74
N PRO A 504 10.97 7.76 22.36
CA PRO A 504 12.07 7.37 23.24
C PRO A 504 11.58 6.94 24.65
N ILE A 505 10.50 6.17 24.72
CA ILE A 505 9.94 5.66 25.97
C ILE A 505 10.64 4.32 26.32
N PRO A 506 10.94 4.04 27.60
CA PRO A 506 11.63 2.80 28.01
C PRO A 506 10.69 1.57 27.98
N ILE A 507 10.06 1.32 26.83
CA ILE A 507 9.20 0.16 26.58
C ILE A 507 9.75 -0.58 25.35
N PRO A 508 10.03 -1.89 25.44
CA PRO A 508 10.46 -2.67 24.28
C PRO A 508 9.42 -2.64 23.14
N PRO A 509 9.82 -2.57 21.85
CA PRO A 509 8.90 -2.59 20.71
C PRO A 509 8.01 -3.83 20.68
N GLU A 510 8.47 -4.94 21.26
CA GLU A 510 7.70 -6.18 21.39
C GLU A 510 6.44 -6.04 22.28
N ILE A 511 6.40 -4.98 23.09
CA ILE A 511 5.24 -4.58 23.90
C ILE A 511 4.42 -3.50 23.18
N LEU A 512 5.06 -2.68 22.35
CA LEU A 512 4.42 -1.60 21.59
C LEU A 512 3.78 -2.08 20.27
N GLU A 513 4.10 -3.29 19.80
CA GLU A 513 3.65 -3.82 18.50
C GLU A 513 2.95 -5.18 18.65
N SER A 514 1.78 -5.32 18.01
CA SER A 514 1.07 -6.59 17.86
C SER A 514 1.63 -7.44 16.71
N LYS A 515 1.40 -8.76 16.74
CA LYS A 515 1.77 -9.65 15.64
C LYS A 515 0.67 -9.74 14.58
N GLY A 516 1.04 -9.45 13.34
CA GLY A 516 0.21 -9.59 12.15
C GLY A 516 0.90 -8.96 10.93
N PRO A 517 0.45 -9.25 9.69
CA PRO A 517 0.92 -8.54 8.50
C PRO A 517 0.65 -7.02 8.58
N TYR A 518 -0.25 -6.61 9.47
CA TYR A 518 -0.53 -5.24 9.85
C TYR A 518 0.05 -5.02 11.24
N LYS A 519 1.14 -4.24 11.35
CA LYS A 519 1.77 -3.85 12.63
C LYS A 519 0.80 -2.96 13.41
N ALA A 520 -0.19 -3.52 14.11
CA ALA A 520 -1.08 -2.75 14.98
C ALA A 520 -0.38 -2.43 16.33
N PRO A 521 -0.86 -1.43 17.09
CA PRO A 521 -0.36 -1.13 18.43
C PRO A 521 -0.44 -2.35 19.35
N GLY A 522 0.48 -2.44 20.32
CA GLY A 522 0.49 -3.50 21.32
C GLY A 522 -0.69 -3.44 22.29
N ASP A 523 -0.84 -4.49 23.09
CA ASP A 523 -1.93 -4.57 24.09
C ASP A 523 -1.79 -3.47 25.15
N LEU A 524 -2.85 -2.68 25.35
CA LEU A 524 -2.87 -1.54 26.26
C LEU A 524 -2.46 -1.92 27.69
N LYS A 525 -2.96 -3.04 28.22
CA LYS A 525 -2.66 -3.46 29.59
C LYS A 525 -1.20 -3.88 29.71
N ALA A 526 -0.67 -4.59 28.73
CA ALA A 526 0.75 -4.93 28.68
C ALA A 526 1.65 -3.68 28.65
N ILE A 527 1.31 -2.70 27.81
CA ILE A 527 2.05 -1.41 27.71
C ILE A 527 2.10 -0.70 29.06
N LEU A 528 0.93 -0.44 29.66
CA LEU A 528 0.85 0.33 30.90
C LEU A 528 1.47 -0.44 32.08
N SER A 529 1.19 -1.73 32.20
CA SER A 529 1.74 -2.55 33.30
C SER A 529 3.26 -2.62 33.25
N PHE A 530 3.84 -2.85 32.06
CA PHE A 530 5.29 -2.85 31.90
C PHE A 530 5.89 -1.49 32.25
N TYR A 531 5.36 -0.41 31.66
CA TYR A 531 5.90 0.94 31.86
C TYR A 531 5.92 1.35 33.34
N PHE A 532 4.80 1.21 34.06
CA PHE A 532 4.74 1.61 35.45
C PHE A 532 5.51 0.65 36.38
N GLN A 533 5.62 -0.62 36.04
CA GLN A 533 6.45 -1.56 36.81
C GLN A 533 7.94 -1.21 36.69
N VAL A 534 8.41 -0.75 35.52
CA VAL A 534 9.84 -0.39 35.35
C VAL A 534 10.21 0.95 35.99
N GLN A 535 9.24 1.76 36.41
CA GLN A 535 9.49 2.99 37.15
C GLN A 535 9.82 2.74 38.64
N ASP A 536 9.47 1.57 39.19
CA ASP A 536 9.82 1.21 40.57
C ASP A 536 11.25 0.64 40.64
N PRO A 537 12.21 1.35 41.26
CA PRO A 537 13.60 0.88 41.36
C PRO A 537 13.74 -0.38 42.24
N THR A 538 12.75 -0.67 43.09
CA THR A 538 12.77 -1.84 43.97
C THR A 538 12.32 -3.13 43.26
N GLU A 539 11.62 -3.01 42.13
CA GLU A 539 11.08 -4.13 41.34
C GLU A 539 11.82 -4.34 40.00
N THR A 540 12.91 -3.61 39.76
CA THR A 540 13.68 -3.69 38.51
C THR A 540 15.12 -4.14 38.69
N GLU A 541 15.70 -4.69 37.61
CA GLU A 541 17.10 -5.03 37.51
C GLU A 541 17.61 -4.70 36.08
N PRO A 542 18.79 -4.05 35.94
CA PRO A 542 19.32 -3.68 34.63
C PRO A 542 19.79 -4.90 33.82
N LEU A 543 19.49 -4.92 32.52
CA LEU A 543 19.95 -5.97 31.61
C LEU A 543 21.39 -5.74 31.13
N TYR A 544 22.30 -6.65 31.46
CA TYR A 544 23.68 -6.66 30.95
C TYR A 544 23.98 -7.94 30.17
N GLU A 545 23.21 -8.16 29.10
CA GLU A 545 23.36 -9.32 28.23
C GLU A 545 23.16 -8.94 26.78
N ALA A 546 24.05 -9.40 25.91
CA ALA A 546 23.99 -9.15 24.48
C ALA A 546 24.36 -10.38 23.65
N LYS A 547 24.02 -10.31 22.36
CA LYS A 547 24.34 -11.30 21.33
C LYS A 547 25.48 -10.80 20.43
N LEU A 548 26.51 -11.63 20.24
CA LEU A 548 27.60 -11.40 19.29
C LEU A 548 27.49 -12.45 18.17
N LEU A 549 27.28 -12.03 16.92
CA LEU A 549 27.23 -12.94 15.77
C LEU A 549 28.55 -12.85 15.00
N ILE A 550 29.24 -13.98 14.86
CA ILE A 550 30.47 -14.08 14.06
C ILE A 550 30.11 -14.67 12.70
N VAL A 551 30.26 -13.87 11.65
CA VAL A 551 29.89 -14.21 10.26
C VAL A 551 31.08 -14.04 9.34
N GLY A 552 31.03 -14.63 8.15
CA GLY A 552 32.12 -14.58 7.17
C GLY A 552 32.35 -15.90 6.45
N GLU A 553 33.34 -15.93 5.56
CA GLU A 553 33.63 -17.06 4.68
C GLU A 553 34.04 -18.33 5.44
N GLY A 554 33.79 -19.50 4.84
CA GLY A 554 34.33 -20.77 5.29
C GLY A 554 35.85 -20.71 5.43
N GLY A 555 36.36 -21.05 6.61
CA GLY A 555 37.80 -21.05 6.87
C GLY A 555 38.43 -19.67 7.16
N ALA A 556 37.66 -18.58 7.23
CA ALA A 556 38.18 -17.24 7.57
C ALA A 556 38.74 -17.13 9.01
N GLY A 557 38.45 -18.10 9.89
CA GLY A 557 38.91 -18.14 11.29
C GLY A 557 37.87 -17.71 12.33
N LYS A 558 36.58 -17.90 12.03
CA LYS A 558 35.46 -17.55 12.90
C LYS A 558 35.45 -18.33 14.22
N THR A 559 35.51 -19.65 14.12
CA THR A 559 35.62 -20.58 15.27
C THR A 559 36.87 -20.28 16.10
N SER A 560 38.00 -20.04 15.43
CA SER A 560 39.25 -19.67 16.08
C SER A 560 39.14 -18.34 16.84
N LEU A 561 38.42 -17.34 16.29
CA LEU A 561 38.13 -16.10 16.98
C LEU A 561 37.19 -16.34 18.18
N ALA A 562 36.11 -17.10 18.00
CA ALA A 562 35.12 -17.37 19.04
C ALA A 562 35.76 -18.02 20.27
N LYS A 563 36.58 -19.05 20.07
CA LYS A 563 37.33 -19.73 21.15
C LYS A 563 38.40 -18.84 21.78
N LYS A 564 39.09 -17.99 21.01
CA LYS A 564 40.04 -17.00 21.55
C LYS A 564 39.37 -15.89 22.38
N LEU A 565 38.10 -15.60 22.11
CA LEU A 565 37.31 -14.66 22.93
C LEU A 565 36.89 -15.30 24.26
N GLU A 566 36.61 -16.61 24.26
CA GLU A 566 36.33 -17.40 25.47
C GLU A 566 37.58 -17.64 26.33
N ASP A 567 38.64 -18.17 25.72
CA ASP A 567 39.93 -18.46 26.35
C ASP A 567 41.10 -17.90 25.50
N GLU A 568 41.81 -16.90 26.04
CA GLU A 568 42.94 -16.25 25.38
C GLU A 568 44.10 -17.21 25.09
N ASP A 569 44.25 -18.23 25.92
CA ASP A 569 45.33 -19.20 25.89
C ASP A 569 45.00 -20.44 25.06
N TYR A 570 43.80 -20.51 24.46
CA TYR A 570 43.43 -21.58 23.54
C TYR A 570 44.46 -21.76 22.42
N ASP A 571 45.07 -22.94 22.29
CA ASP A 571 46.02 -23.23 21.21
C ASP A 571 45.27 -23.62 19.94
N LEU A 572 45.61 -23.01 18.80
CA LEU A 572 44.88 -23.24 17.56
C LEU A 572 45.18 -24.64 17.01
N ASP A 573 44.16 -25.48 16.92
CA ASP A 573 44.29 -26.81 16.32
C ASP A 573 44.39 -26.73 14.78
N SER A 574 45.53 -27.17 14.24
CA SER A 574 45.76 -27.27 12.79
C SER A 574 44.84 -28.27 12.07
N GLN A 575 44.15 -29.14 12.81
CA GLN A 575 43.15 -30.11 12.32
C GLN A 575 41.71 -29.72 12.69
N GLU A 576 41.47 -28.50 13.16
CA GLU A 576 40.15 -28.00 13.53
C GLU A 576 39.17 -28.18 12.35
N LYS A 577 38.16 -29.05 12.54
CA LYS A 577 37.12 -29.29 11.55
C LYS A 577 36.28 -28.02 11.40
N SER A 578 35.83 -27.74 10.19
CA SER A 578 34.89 -26.63 9.95
C SER A 578 33.62 -26.81 10.77
N THR A 579 33.15 -25.78 11.46
CA THR A 579 31.85 -25.80 12.16
C THR A 579 30.73 -26.22 11.21
N GLU A 580 30.05 -27.30 11.57
CA GLU A 580 28.83 -27.76 10.90
C GLU A 580 27.63 -27.06 11.56
N GLY A 581 27.04 -26.08 10.87
CA GLY A 581 25.87 -25.37 11.38
C GLY A 581 26.17 -24.15 12.25
N ILE A 582 25.67 -24.11 13.49
CA ILE A 582 25.83 -22.97 14.42
C ILE A 582 26.29 -23.49 15.79
N GLU A 583 27.32 -22.86 16.35
CA GLU A 583 27.78 -23.10 17.72
C GLU A 583 27.53 -21.85 18.59
N VAL A 584 26.99 -22.02 19.80
CA VAL A 584 26.72 -20.92 20.74
C VAL A 584 27.62 -21.06 21.96
N ILE A 585 28.57 -20.12 22.10
CA ILE A 585 29.52 -20.05 23.22
C ILE A 585 29.05 -18.97 24.19
N ARG A 586 29.00 -19.30 25.48
CA ARG A 586 28.65 -18.33 26.53
C ARG A 586 29.92 -17.78 27.16
N SER A 587 30.12 -16.48 27.07
CA SER A 587 31.26 -15.77 27.65
C SER A 587 30.78 -14.56 28.43
N GLY A 588 31.69 -13.87 29.11
CA GLY A 588 31.38 -12.66 29.85
C GLY A 588 32.60 -11.85 30.21
N PHE A 589 32.38 -10.62 30.64
CA PHE A 589 33.44 -9.74 31.12
C PHE A 589 32.94 -8.82 32.24
N PRO A 590 33.80 -8.43 33.19
CA PRO A 590 33.41 -7.51 34.25
C PRO A 590 33.24 -6.09 33.70
N LEU A 591 32.15 -5.43 34.06
CA LEU A 591 31.93 -4.02 33.81
C LEU A 591 32.70 -3.16 34.82
N PRO A 592 32.98 -1.87 34.50
CA PRO A 592 33.65 -0.95 35.42
C PRO A 592 32.94 -0.77 36.77
N ASN A 593 31.63 -1.02 36.82
CA ASN A 593 30.79 -0.96 38.02
C ASN A 593 30.81 -2.25 38.86
N GLY A 594 31.58 -3.27 38.45
CA GLY A 594 31.72 -4.56 39.12
C GLY A 594 30.65 -5.60 38.78
N GLN A 595 29.67 -5.28 37.93
CA GLN A 595 28.69 -6.25 37.44
C GLN A 595 29.26 -7.11 36.31
N GLU A 596 28.77 -8.34 36.20
CA GLU A 596 29.17 -9.28 35.15
C GLU A 596 28.32 -9.07 33.90
N PHE A 597 28.95 -8.79 32.76
CA PHE A 597 28.29 -8.69 31.46
C PHE A 597 28.28 -10.06 30.78
N ARG A 598 27.11 -10.51 30.32
CA ARG A 598 26.95 -11.80 29.64
C ARG A 598 26.93 -11.63 28.12
N VAL A 599 27.61 -12.52 27.41
CA VAL A 599 27.67 -12.52 25.95
C VAL A 599 27.34 -13.91 25.41
N ASN A 600 26.33 -13.98 24.55
CA ASN A 600 26.05 -15.18 23.75
C ASN A 600 26.73 -15.02 22.39
N ILE A 601 27.83 -15.75 22.16
CA ILE A 601 28.63 -15.71 20.92
C ILE A 601 28.12 -16.80 19.99
N TRP A 602 27.61 -16.40 18.82
CA TRP A 602 27.09 -17.29 17.79
C TRP A 602 28.13 -17.43 16.67
N ASP A 603 28.77 -18.59 16.55
CA ASP A 603 29.67 -18.94 15.46
C ASP A 603 28.90 -19.63 14.33
N PHE A 604 28.79 -18.95 13.19
CA PHE A 604 28.10 -19.48 12.02
C PHE A 604 29.05 -20.29 11.13
N GLY A 605 28.63 -21.49 10.72
CA GLY A 605 29.34 -22.30 9.74
C GLY A 605 29.46 -21.59 8.40
N GLY A 606 30.57 -21.77 7.69
CA GLY A 606 30.81 -21.08 6.41
C GLY A 606 30.31 -21.81 5.16
N GLN A 607 29.43 -22.81 5.29
CA GLN A 607 29.00 -23.63 4.15
C GLN A 607 27.81 -22.98 3.41
N GLU A 608 27.89 -22.92 2.07
CA GLU A 608 26.90 -22.22 1.25
C GLU A 608 25.46 -22.74 1.37
N ILE A 609 25.29 -24.03 1.70
CA ILE A 609 23.99 -24.70 1.84
C ILE A 609 23.16 -24.07 2.98
N TYR A 610 23.82 -23.40 3.93
CA TYR A 610 23.22 -22.88 5.16
C TYR A 610 22.91 -21.40 5.14
N HIS A 611 23.21 -20.66 4.07
CA HIS A 611 22.84 -19.25 4.03
C HIS A 611 21.33 -19.03 4.19
N ALA A 612 20.52 -19.91 3.61
CA ALA A 612 19.06 -19.87 3.74
C ALA A 612 18.58 -20.22 5.15
N THR A 613 19.36 -20.96 5.96
CA THR A 613 19.03 -21.27 7.36
C THR A 613 19.56 -20.20 8.32
N HIS A 614 20.74 -19.65 8.06
CA HIS A 614 21.39 -18.63 8.89
C HIS A 614 20.60 -17.33 8.99
N GLN A 615 19.91 -16.92 7.91
CA GLN A 615 19.05 -15.74 7.92
C GLN A 615 17.96 -15.77 9.01
N PHE A 616 17.52 -16.95 9.47
CA PHE A 616 16.54 -17.06 10.57
C PHE A 616 17.10 -16.75 11.95
N PHE A 617 18.42 -16.69 12.08
CA PHE A 617 19.12 -16.44 13.35
C PHE A 617 19.82 -15.09 13.38
N LEU A 618 19.80 -14.35 12.28
CA LEU A 618 20.24 -12.96 12.22
C LEU A 618 19.12 -12.09 12.81
N THR A 619 19.43 -11.33 13.86
CA THR A 619 18.44 -10.59 14.65
C THR A 619 18.96 -9.20 14.97
N LYS A 620 18.04 -8.25 15.16
CA LYS A 620 18.32 -6.91 15.71
C LYS A 620 19.00 -6.98 17.09
N ARG A 621 19.43 -5.83 17.62
CA ARG A 621 20.05 -5.69 18.97
C ARG A 621 21.30 -6.55 19.18
N SER A 622 22.07 -6.79 18.11
CA SER A 622 23.25 -7.65 18.17
C SER A 622 24.51 -6.90 17.75
N LEU A 623 25.69 -7.43 18.07
CA LEU A 623 26.94 -6.98 17.46
C LEU A 623 27.36 -8.01 16.41
N TYR A 624 27.74 -7.54 15.22
CA TYR A 624 28.18 -8.41 14.13
C TYR A 624 29.69 -8.29 13.93
N ALA A 625 30.40 -9.41 14.03
CA ALA A 625 31.81 -9.52 13.72
C ALA A 625 32.00 -10.26 12.38
N LEU A 626 32.31 -9.52 11.31
CA LEU A 626 32.58 -10.08 9.98
C LEU A 626 34.07 -10.42 9.86
N VAL A 627 34.40 -11.70 9.84
CA VAL A 627 35.79 -12.19 9.74
C VAL A 627 36.19 -12.41 8.28
N ALA A 628 37.30 -11.80 7.87
CA ALA A 628 37.87 -11.88 6.53
C ALA A 628 39.32 -12.38 6.55
N ASP A 629 39.77 -13.03 5.47
CA ASP A 629 41.12 -13.59 5.29
C ASP A 629 41.73 -13.13 3.95
N ASP A 630 42.96 -13.50 3.63
CA ASP A 630 43.75 -13.05 2.47
C ASP A 630 43.50 -13.81 1.15
N ARG A 631 42.54 -14.75 1.12
CA ARG A 631 42.27 -15.60 -0.05
C ARG A 631 41.61 -14.79 -1.18
N GLN A 632 42.15 -14.91 -2.40
CA GLN A 632 41.92 -13.98 -3.52
C GLN A 632 40.53 -14.02 -4.20
N GLU A 633 39.54 -14.74 -3.68
CA GLU A 633 38.19 -14.83 -4.27
C GLU A 633 37.10 -14.42 -3.25
N ASN A 634 37.16 -13.16 -2.79
CA ASN A 634 36.28 -12.58 -1.75
C ASN A 634 34.82 -12.30 -2.22
N THR A 635 34.18 -13.17 -3.01
CA THR A 635 32.76 -12.98 -3.39
C THR A 635 31.81 -13.09 -2.20
N ASP A 636 32.13 -13.92 -1.21
CA ASP A 636 31.27 -14.13 -0.04
C ASP A 636 31.39 -13.02 1.02
N PHE A 637 32.49 -12.25 1.01
CA PHE A 637 32.67 -11.14 1.95
C PHE A 637 31.61 -10.05 1.76
N TYR A 638 31.44 -9.57 0.52
CA TYR A 638 30.41 -8.59 0.19
C TYR A 638 29.01 -9.16 0.37
N TYR A 639 28.82 -10.45 0.09
CA TYR A 639 27.56 -11.13 0.35
C TYR A 639 27.16 -11.03 1.83
N TRP A 640 28.06 -11.38 2.75
CA TRP A 640 27.76 -11.32 4.18
C TRP A 640 27.47 -9.90 4.67
N LEU A 641 28.20 -8.90 4.16
CA LEU A 641 27.97 -7.51 4.54
C LEU A 641 26.57 -7.02 4.12
N ASN A 642 26.14 -7.33 2.89
CA ASN A 642 24.79 -7.03 2.41
C ASN A 642 23.71 -7.83 3.16
N VAL A 643 23.95 -9.11 3.47
CA VAL A 643 23.00 -9.93 4.26
C VAL A 643 22.82 -9.36 5.67
N VAL A 644 23.91 -8.94 6.32
CA VAL A 644 23.85 -8.30 7.64
C VAL A 644 23.11 -6.98 7.55
N GLU A 645 23.41 -6.12 6.57
CA GLU A 645 22.66 -4.86 6.38
C GLU A 645 21.16 -5.11 6.21
N LEU A 646 20.79 -6.13 5.43
CA LEU A 646 19.41 -6.45 5.10
C LEU A 646 18.60 -7.00 6.29
N LEU A 647 19.24 -7.73 7.21
CA LEU A 647 18.57 -8.53 8.25
C LEU A 647 18.88 -8.10 9.69
N SER A 648 19.80 -7.17 9.92
CA SER A 648 20.26 -6.80 11.26
C SER A 648 19.61 -5.55 11.86
N ASP A 649 18.76 -4.86 11.08
CA ASP A 649 18.11 -3.60 11.46
C ASP A 649 19.10 -2.56 12.02
N ASN A 650 20.13 -2.24 11.23
CA ASN A 650 21.19 -1.28 11.57
C ASN A 650 22.04 -1.64 12.80
N SER A 651 22.07 -2.90 13.21
CA SER A 651 22.96 -3.36 14.28
C SER A 651 24.43 -3.09 13.92
N PRO A 652 25.29 -2.72 14.89
CA PRO A 652 26.68 -2.36 14.64
C PRO A 652 27.48 -3.53 14.05
N VAL A 653 28.35 -3.23 13.08
CA VAL A 653 29.22 -4.19 12.39
C VAL A 653 30.69 -3.83 12.59
N ILE A 654 31.50 -4.82 12.91
CA ILE A 654 32.97 -4.74 12.97
C ILE A 654 33.59 -5.75 12.02
N ILE A 655 34.55 -5.30 11.21
CA ILE A 655 35.31 -6.16 10.30
C ILE A 655 36.60 -6.59 10.99
N ILE A 656 36.86 -7.89 11.02
CA ILE A 656 38.07 -8.49 11.59
C ILE A 656 38.87 -9.16 10.47
N LYS A 657 40.02 -8.56 10.14
CA LYS A 657 40.97 -9.07 9.15
C LYS A 657 41.91 -10.06 9.83
N ASN A 658 41.71 -11.34 9.57
CA ASN A 658 42.59 -12.41 10.02
C ASN A 658 43.77 -12.55 9.06
N GLU A 659 44.86 -11.85 9.34
CA GLU A 659 46.09 -11.80 8.55
C GLU A 659 46.98 -13.01 8.88
N LYS A 660 46.55 -14.19 8.43
CA LYS A 660 47.30 -15.44 8.62
C LYS A 660 48.69 -15.33 8.00
N GLN A 661 49.69 -15.84 8.70
CA GLN A 661 51.10 -15.75 8.28
C GLN A 661 51.58 -14.29 8.05
N ASP A 662 50.92 -13.32 8.71
CA ASP A 662 51.16 -11.87 8.58
C ASP A 662 51.04 -11.32 7.15
N ARG A 663 50.20 -11.96 6.33
CA ARG A 663 49.81 -11.45 5.03
C ARG A 663 48.69 -10.43 5.19
N GLN A 664 48.89 -9.23 4.66
CA GLN A 664 47.87 -8.18 4.73
C GLN A 664 46.62 -8.58 3.96
N CYS A 665 45.46 -8.40 4.58
CA CYS A 665 44.15 -8.53 3.93
C CYS A 665 43.68 -7.13 3.49
N PRO A 666 43.82 -6.74 2.22
CA PRO A 666 43.45 -5.41 1.77
C PRO A 666 41.93 -5.26 1.71
N ILE A 667 41.37 -4.32 2.50
CA ILE A 667 39.95 -3.94 2.47
C ILE A 667 39.86 -2.43 2.30
N ASN A 668 39.06 -1.97 1.33
CA ASN A 668 38.83 -0.55 1.08
C ASN A 668 37.81 0.03 2.07
N GLU A 669 38.25 0.30 3.30
CA GLU A 669 37.39 0.78 4.39
C GLU A 669 36.64 2.08 4.04
N ARG A 670 37.28 3.00 3.30
CA ARG A 670 36.66 4.28 2.93
C ARG A 670 35.46 4.09 2.00
N GLN A 671 35.54 3.13 1.09
CA GLN A 671 34.40 2.78 0.23
C GLN A 671 33.29 2.12 1.05
N LEU A 672 33.63 1.12 1.86
CA LEU A 672 32.64 0.39 2.65
C LEU A 672 31.88 1.30 3.63
N ARG A 673 32.55 2.26 4.29
CA ARG A 673 31.87 3.22 5.17
C ARG A 673 30.92 4.18 4.44
N GLY A 674 31.10 4.37 3.13
CA GLY A 674 30.15 5.13 2.31
C GLY A 674 28.93 4.31 1.88
N GLU A 675 29.06 2.99 1.85
CA GLU A 675 28.00 2.05 1.43
C GLU A 675 27.20 1.51 2.64
N PHE A 676 27.85 1.30 3.79
CA PHE A 676 27.28 0.66 4.98
C PHE A 676 27.37 1.60 6.20
N SER A 677 26.23 2.20 6.61
CA SER A 677 26.17 3.18 7.70
C SER A 677 26.39 2.59 9.10
N ASN A 678 26.18 1.28 9.27
CA ASN A 678 26.37 0.56 10.52
C ASN A 678 27.77 -0.06 10.67
N LEU A 679 28.70 0.19 9.72
CA LEU A 679 30.08 -0.25 9.82
C LEU A 679 30.87 0.67 10.77
N GLU A 680 31.17 0.15 11.95
CA GLU A 680 31.76 0.91 13.04
C GLU A 680 33.29 0.92 12.98
N LYS A 681 33.93 -0.25 12.80
CA LYS A 681 35.39 -0.37 12.85
C LYS A 681 35.94 -1.53 12.02
N THR A 682 37.16 -1.38 11.51
CA THR A 682 37.94 -2.44 10.85
C THR A 682 39.21 -2.69 11.66
N LEU A 683 39.47 -3.94 12.01
CA LEU A 683 40.59 -4.36 12.87
C LEU A 683 41.42 -5.44 12.16
N ALA A 684 42.72 -5.48 12.41
CA ALA A 684 43.62 -6.50 11.89
C ALA A 684 44.17 -7.36 13.03
N THR A 685 44.22 -8.66 12.82
CA THR A 685 44.77 -9.60 13.81
C THR A 685 45.49 -10.75 13.13
N ASN A 686 46.38 -11.39 13.88
CA ASN A 686 46.84 -12.72 13.59
C ASN A 686 46.48 -13.60 14.79
N LEU A 687 45.45 -14.43 14.64
CA LEU A 687 44.90 -15.26 15.72
C LEU A 687 45.94 -16.27 16.26
N GLN A 688 46.93 -16.66 15.45
CA GLN A 688 48.00 -17.58 15.85
C GLN A 688 49.03 -16.91 16.76
N THR A 689 49.45 -15.67 16.44
CA THR A 689 50.44 -14.93 17.25
C THR A 689 49.82 -14.08 18.35
N LYS A 690 48.48 -14.05 18.44
CA LYS A 690 47.67 -13.16 19.29
C LYS A 690 47.83 -11.66 18.97
N ARG A 691 48.48 -11.29 17.84
CA ARG A 691 48.66 -9.89 17.45
C ARG A 691 47.30 -9.21 17.28
N GLY A 692 47.07 -8.10 17.98
CA GLY A 692 45.84 -7.30 17.85
C GLY A 692 44.59 -7.90 18.50
N LEU A 693 44.70 -9.04 19.21
CA LEU A 693 43.55 -9.68 19.87
C LEU A 693 42.96 -8.78 20.98
N ASP A 694 43.80 -8.09 21.75
CA ASP A 694 43.36 -7.16 22.80
C ASP A 694 42.55 -5.99 22.24
N GLU A 695 42.95 -5.44 21.09
CA GLU A 695 42.20 -4.38 20.41
C GLU A 695 40.82 -4.85 19.94
N ILE A 696 40.73 -6.11 19.47
CA ILE A 696 39.46 -6.74 19.09
C ILE A 696 38.58 -6.94 20.31
N LYS A 697 39.10 -7.48 21.41
CA LYS A 697 38.35 -7.66 22.66
C LYS A 697 37.81 -6.33 23.19
N ASN A 698 38.66 -5.31 23.24
CA ASN A 698 38.27 -3.97 23.70
C ASN A 698 37.19 -3.35 22.80
N ALA A 699 37.29 -3.51 21.47
CA ALA A 699 36.28 -3.02 20.54
C ALA A 699 34.94 -3.77 20.71
N ILE A 700 34.97 -5.10 20.82
CA ILE A 700 33.78 -5.92 21.06
C ILE A 700 33.10 -5.50 22.36
N GLN A 701 33.84 -5.39 23.47
CA GLN A 701 33.29 -4.94 24.76
C GLN A 701 32.70 -3.53 24.67
N PHE A 702 33.36 -2.61 23.97
CA PHE A 702 32.91 -1.23 23.78
C PHE A 702 31.56 -1.13 23.03
N TYR A 703 31.38 -1.92 21.97
CA TYR A 703 30.15 -1.87 21.17
C TYR A 703 29.04 -2.68 21.83
N LEU A 704 29.33 -3.85 22.42
CA LEU A 704 28.33 -4.64 23.17
C LEU A 704 27.72 -3.82 24.30
N SER A 705 28.53 -3.10 25.08
CA SER A 705 28.07 -2.27 26.21
C SER A 705 27.25 -1.04 25.81
N ARG A 706 27.21 -0.68 24.51
CA ARG A 706 26.44 0.45 23.97
C ARG A 706 25.22 0.04 23.16
N LEU A 707 24.93 -1.25 23.06
CA LEU A 707 23.73 -1.69 22.35
C LEU A 707 22.48 -1.08 23.03
N PRO A 708 21.44 -0.69 22.28
CA PRO A 708 20.35 0.15 22.79
C PRO A 708 19.55 -0.41 23.97
N HIS A 709 19.57 -1.74 24.16
CA HIS A 709 18.84 -2.44 25.21
C HIS A 709 19.67 -2.65 26.48
N ILE A 710 20.98 -2.41 26.44
CA ILE A 710 21.86 -2.63 27.58
C ILE A 710 21.65 -1.57 28.65
N GLY A 711 21.53 -2.02 29.90
CA GLY A 711 21.21 -1.19 31.04
C GLY A 711 19.74 -0.79 31.15
N THR A 712 18.88 -1.24 30.22
CA THR A 712 17.43 -0.99 30.34
C THR A 712 16.88 -1.73 31.57
N PRO A 713 16.00 -1.08 32.37
CA PRO A 713 15.41 -1.71 33.55
C PRO A 713 14.43 -2.80 33.10
N LEU A 714 14.65 -4.03 33.54
CA LEU A 714 13.71 -5.14 33.37
C LEU A 714 13.02 -5.46 34.70
N PRO A 715 11.75 -5.89 34.67
CA PRO A 715 11.10 -6.41 35.87
C PRO A 715 11.90 -7.57 36.48
N LYS A 716 12.17 -7.54 37.79
CA LYS A 716 12.84 -8.63 38.52
C LYS A 716 12.16 -9.98 38.34
N ILE A 717 10.87 -9.97 38.08
CA ILE A 717 10.10 -11.20 37.81
C ILE A 717 10.47 -11.83 36.46
N TRP A 718 10.76 -11.02 35.43
CA TRP A 718 11.26 -11.50 34.15
C TRP A 718 12.65 -12.11 34.31
N VAL A 719 13.53 -11.46 35.08
CA VAL A 719 14.87 -11.97 35.38
C VAL A 719 14.80 -13.31 36.13
N ARG A 720 13.96 -13.42 37.16
CA ARG A 720 13.74 -14.67 37.91
C ARG A 720 13.26 -15.82 37.00
N VAL A 721 12.28 -15.56 36.14
CA VAL A 721 11.78 -16.57 35.18
C VAL A 721 12.86 -16.95 34.16
N ARG A 722 13.63 -15.99 33.66
CA ARG A 722 14.77 -16.25 32.76
C ARG A 722 15.82 -17.13 33.44
N SER A 723 16.21 -16.84 34.68
CA SER A 723 17.16 -17.69 35.42
C SER A 723 16.60 -19.09 35.69
N ALA A 724 15.30 -19.21 35.98
CA ALA A 724 14.65 -20.50 36.14
C ALA A 724 14.66 -21.32 34.83
N LEU A 725 14.39 -20.67 33.69
CA LEU A 725 14.47 -21.28 32.36
C LEU A 725 15.89 -21.77 32.04
N GLU A 726 16.93 -20.99 32.35
CA GLU A 726 18.32 -21.38 32.13
C GLU A 726 18.72 -22.60 32.95
N ASN A 727 18.36 -22.64 34.23
CA ASN A 727 18.63 -23.78 35.10
C ASN A 727 17.91 -25.04 34.59
N TYR A 728 16.69 -24.89 34.06
CA TYR A 728 15.97 -25.98 33.41
C TYR A 728 16.67 -26.45 32.12
N ALA A 729 17.17 -25.51 31.32
CA ALA A 729 17.87 -25.78 30.06
C ALA A 729 19.18 -26.57 30.23
N GLN A 730 19.79 -26.58 31.41
CA GLN A 730 20.98 -27.40 31.67
C GLN A 730 20.72 -28.91 31.49
N HIS A 731 19.49 -29.35 31.72
CA HIS A 731 19.12 -30.77 31.71
C HIS A 731 18.12 -31.15 30.60
N CYS A 732 17.57 -30.15 29.90
CA CYS A 732 16.55 -30.33 28.87
C CYS A 732 16.79 -29.41 27.68
N ASN A 733 16.50 -29.87 26.46
CA ASN A 733 16.67 -29.08 25.24
C ASN A 733 15.42 -28.24 24.90
N TYR A 734 14.26 -28.61 25.44
CA TYR A 734 12.97 -27.94 25.22
C TYR A 734 12.08 -28.06 26.48
N ILE A 735 11.01 -27.27 26.54
CA ILE A 735 9.98 -27.28 27.59
C ILE A 735 8.59 -27.09 26.94
N SER A 736 7.57 -27.77 27.46
CA SER A 736 6.19 -27.52 27.00
C SER A 736 5.66 -26.18 27.48
N ASP A 737 4.70 -25.61 26.77
CA ASP A 737 4.05 -24.35 27.15
C ASP A 737 3.37 -24.44 28.52
N GLU A 738 2.68 -25.53 28.82
CA GLU A 738 2.07 -25.78 30.14
C GLU A 738 3.12 -25.78 31.25
N LYS A 739 4.27 -26.42 31.02
CA LYS A 739 5.35 -26.49 31.99
C LYS A 739 6.07 -25.14 32.13
N TYR A 740 6.17 -24.39 31.03
CA TYR A 740 6.65 -23.01 31.05
C TYR A 740 5.74 -22.09 31.87
N PHE A 741 4.42 -22.16 31.67
CA PHE A 741 3.47 -21.38 32.46
C PHE A 741 3.52 -21.76 33.93
N GLU A 742 3.68 -23.04 34.25
CA GLU A 742 3.87 -23.49 35.63
C GLU A 742 5.18 -22.95 36.24
N LEU A 743 6.27 -22.96 35.47
CA LEU A 743 7.54 -22.38 35.89
C LEU A 743 7.41 -20.86 36.14
N CYS A 744 6.64 -20.16 35.31
CA CYS A 744 6.33 -18.74 35.52
C CYS A 744 5.56 -18.51 36.82
N ARG A 745 4.51 -19.30 37.07
CA ARG A 745 3.69 -19.20 38.30
C ARG A 745 4.50 -19.47 39.56
N GLN A 746 5.39 -20.46 39.53
CA GLN A 746 6.28 -20.78 40.65
C GLN A 746 7.23 -19.63 41.00
N ASN A 747 7.55 -18.77 40.03
CA ASN A 747 8.35 -17.57 40.22
C ASN A 747 7.51 -16.30 40.45
N GLY A 748 6.20 -16.45 40.70
CA GLY A 748 5.27 -15.37 41.05
C GLY A 748 4.63 -14.66 39.84
N PHE A 749 4.91 -15.10 38.61
CA PHE A 749 4.35 -14.50 37.41
C PHE A 749 3.08 -15.26 37.03
N THR A 750 1.90 -14.64 37.12
CA THR A 750 0.61 -15.36 37.01
C THR A 750 -0.24 -14.97 35.80
N ASP A 751 0.03 -13.82 35.18
CA ASP A 751 -0.69 -13.35 34.01
C ASP A 751 -0.22 -14.04 32.72
N ARG A 752 -1.12 -14.78 32.07
CA ARG A 752 -0.79 -15.63 30.92
C ARG A 752 -0.39 -14.83 29.65
N PRO A 753 -1.08 -13.74 29.27
CA PRO A 753 -0.63 -12.86 28.18
C PRO A 753 0.80 -12.34 28.41
N ASN A 754 1.10 -11.83 29.61
CA ASN A 754 2.43 -11.31 29.92
C ASN A 754 3.52 -12.41 29.95
N MET A 755 3.19 -13.66 30.33
CA MET A 755 4.11 -14.80 30.19
C MET A 755 4.47 -15.06 28.73
N LEU A 756 3.49 -15.07 27.83
CA LEU A 756 3.73 -15.25 26.40
C LEU A 756 4.59 -14.12 25.84
N GLN A 757 4.35 -12.89 26.28
CA GLN A 757 5.17 -11.73 25.91
C GLN A 757 6.63 -11.87 26.37
N LEU A 758 6.88 -12.32 27.61
CA LEU A 758 8.23 -12.61 28.09
C LEU A 758 8.93 -13.68 27.22
N SER A 759 8.24 -14.78 26.91
CA SER A 759 8.84 -15.82 26.05
C SER A 759 9.21 -15.31 24.66
N HIS A 760 8.49 -14.31 24.15
CA HIS A 760 8.81 -13.64 22.89
C HIS A 760 10.02 -12.70 23.02
N TYR A 761 10.08 -11.91 24.08
CA TYR A 761 11.24 -11.08 24.39
C TYR A 761 12.53 -11.92 24.50
N LEU A 762 12.44 -13.09 25.15
CA LEU A 762 13.55 -14.05 25.24
C LEU A 762 13.89 -14.70 23.89
N HIS A 763 12.91 -14.86 23.00
CA HIS A 763 13.14 -15.31 21.63
C HIS A 763 14.01 -14.32 20.85
N ASP A 764 13.70 -13.02 20.93
CA ASP A 764 14.43 -11.97 20.21
C ASP A 764 15.84 -11.76 20.76
N LEU A 765 16.06 -11.97 22.06
CA LEU A 765 17.40 -11.98 22.67
C LEU A 765 18.22 -13.23 22.31
N GLY A 766 17.61 -14.21 21.63
CA GLY A 766 18.26 -15.47 21.27
C GLY A 766 18.46 -16.43 22.45
N VAL A 767 17.73 -16.23 23.56
CA VAL A 767 17.80 -17.10 24.73
C VAL A 767 17.06 -18.42 24.49
N CYS A 768 15.95 -18.39 23.75
CA CYS A 768 15.17 -19.57 23.36
C CYS A 768 14.50 -19.37 21.99
N LEU A 769 13.84 -20.39 21.44
CA LEU A 769 12.95 -20.26 20.28
C LEU A 769 11.52 -20.60 20.68
N HIS A 770 10.57 -19.68 20.46
CA HIS A 770 9.16 -19.91 20.75
C HIS A 770 8.27 -19.34 19.63
N PHE A 771 7.60 -20.22 18.90
CA PHE A 771 6.78 -19.87 17.73
C PHE A 771 5.28 -19.91 18.08
N GLN A 772 4.79 -18.82 18.66
CA GLN A 772 3.43 -18.73 19.23
C GLN A 772 2.29 -18.81 18.20
N GLU A 773 2.56 -18.51 16.93
CA GLU A 773 1.53 -18.52 15.86
C GLU A 773 1.34 -19.91 15.21
N ASP A 774 2.09 -20.94 15.61
CA ASP A 774 1.95 -22.28 15.06
C ASP A 774 1.21 -23.20 16.03
N ASP A 775 0.18 -23.90 15.61
CA ASP A 775 -0.59 -24.76 16.52
C ASP A 775 0.20 -25.88 17.18
N LEU A 776 1.25 -26.37 16.52
CA LEU A 776 2.14 -27.39 17.06
C LEU A 776 3.30 -26.74 17.82
N LEU A 777 4.00 -25.77 17.22
CA LEU A 777 5.19 -25.18 17.86
C LEU A 777 4.86 -24.25 19.03
N LYS A 778 3.65 -23.68 19.12
CA LYS A 778 3.24 -22.87 20.28
C LYS A 778 3.23 -23.65 21.59
N LYS A 779 3.19 -24.98 21.50
CA LYS A 779 3.19 -25.88 22.67
C LYS A 779 4.60 -26.21 23.16
N THR A 780 5.63 -25.78 22.44
CA THR A 780 7.02 -26.16 22.71
C THR A 780 7.93 -24.94 22.61
N ILE A 781 8.64 -24.66 23.69
CA ILE A 781 9.71 -23.68 23.72
C ILE A 781 11.04 -24.42 23.62
N ILE A 782 11.80 -24.17 22.55
CA ILE A 782 13.14 -24.73 22.36
C ILE A 782 14.12 -23.89 23.19
N LEU A 783 14.65 -24.47 24.26
CA LEU A 783 15.52 -23.77 25.21
C LEU A 783 16.97 -23.65 24.70
N LYS A 784 17.35 -24.52 23.77
CA LYS A 784 18.67 -24.55 23.13
C LYS A 784 18.52 -24.35 21.63
N PRO A 785 18.59 -23.11 21.12
CA PRO A 785 18.51 -22.85 19.69
C PRO A 785 19.48 -23.69 18.85
N GLU A 786 20.69 -23.93 19.36
CA GLU A 786 21.71 -24.77 18.75
C GLU A 786 21.20 -26.20 18.50
N TRP A 787 20.53 -26.83 19.47
CA TRP A 787 19.95 -28.16 19.34
C TRP A 787 18.90 -28.21 18.22
N GLY A 788 18.04 -27.19 18.12
CA GLY A 788 17.06 -27.08 17.05
C GLY A 788 17.71 -26.95 15.66
N THR A 789 18.79 -26.18 15.57
CA THR A 789 19.53 -26.02 14.30
C THR A 789 20.26 -27.29 13.89
N THR A 790 20.93 -27.97 14.82
CA THR A 790 21.60 -29.25 14.57
C THR A 790 20.63 -30.30 14.06
N ALA A 791 19.41 -30.35 14.59
CA ALA A 791 18.37 -31.25 14.08
C ALA A 791 18.05 -30.99 12.59
N VAL A 792 17.89 -29.73 12.19
CA VAL A 792 17.66 -29.34 10.78
C VAL A 792 18.84 -29.75 9.92
N TYR A 793 20.07 -29.49 10.37
CA TYR A 793 21.28 -29.84 9.64
C TYR A 793 21.44 -31.34 9.46
N LYS A 794 21.13 -32.16 10.46
CA LYS A 794 21.15 -33.64 10.33
C LYS A 794 20.32 -34.11 9.13
N VAL A 795 19.16 -33.51 8.87
CA VAL A 795 18.32 -33.86 7.71
C VAL A 795 18.97 -33.40 6.40
N LEU A 796 19.40 -32.14 6.33
CA LEU A 796 19.97 -31.57 5.11
C LEU A 796 21.32 -32.19 4.73
N ASP A 797 22.09 -32.68 5.71
CA ASP A 797 23.40 -33.27 5.49
C ASP A 797 23.41 -34.77 5.23
N THR A 798 22.32 -35.46 5.57
CA THR A 798 22.20 -36.90 5.38
C THR A 798 22.41 -37.27 3.92
N LYS A 799 23.35 -38.18 3.67
CA LYS A 799 23.73 -38.62 2.32
C LYS A 799 22.53 -39.12 1.51
N GLN A 800 21.65 -39.92 2.14
CA GLN A 800 20.44 -40.41 1.49
C GLN A 800 19.52 -39.28 1.00
N VAL A 801 19.35 -38.22 1.78
CA VAL A 801 18.51 -37.06 1.42
C VAL A 801 19.16 -36.26 0.30
N LYS A 802 20.48 -36.06 0.35
CA LYS A 802 21.26 -35.40 -0.72
C LYS A 802 21.21 -36.16 -2.04
N ASP A 803 21.48 -37.47 -1.99
CA ASP A 803 21.48 -38.35 -3.17
C ASP A 803 20.07 -38.47 -3.78
N ASN A 804 19.02 -38.32 -2.98
CA ASN A 804 17.62 -38.25 -3.42
C ASN A 804 17.14 -36.83 -3.76
N TYR A 805 18.06 -35.88 -3.98
CA TYR A 805 17.76 -34.49 -4.37
C TYR A 805 16.79 -33.77 -3.41
N GLY A 806 16.97 -33.95 -2.11
CA GLY A 806 16.16 -33.31 -1.08
C GLY A 806 14.83 -34.00 -0.78
N ARG A 807 14.55 -35.18 -1.38
CA ARG A 807 13.36 -36.00 -1.08
C ARG A 807 13.61 -36.88 0.13
N PHE A 808 12.69 -36.85 1.09
CA PHE A 808 12.73 -37.70 2.29
C PHE A 808 11.32 -37.99 2.80
N THR A 809 11.21 -39.03 3.63
CA THR A 809 9.96 -39.47 4.24
C THR A 809 9.97 -39.28 5.75
N ARG A 810 8.80 -39.38 6.38
CA ARG A 810 8.71 -39.41 7.85
C ARG A 810 9.49 -40.58 8.46
N ASN A 811 9.60 -41.71 7.77
CA ASN A 811 10.40 -42.85 8.24
C ASN A 811 11.90 -42.53 8.20
N ASP A 812 12.37 -41.86 7.14
CA ASP A 812 13.76 -41.39 7.08
C ASP A 812 14.07 -40.45 8.25
N LEU A 813 13.13 -39.56 8.61
CA LEU A 813 13.29 -38.68 9.78
C LEU A 813 13.39 -39.46 11.10
N THR A 814 12.62 -40.55 11.27
CA THR A 814 12.74 -41.39 12.48
C THR A 814 14.09 -42.10 12.59
N GLU A 815 14.75 -42.38 11.45
CA GLU A 815 16.10 -42.95 11.44
C GLU A 815 17.17 -41.87 11.67
N ILE A 816 17.04 -40.72 11.00
CA ILE A 816 17.96 -39.56 11.13
C ILE A 816 17.92 -38.98 12.56
N TRP A 817 16.73 -38.92 13.17
CA TRP A 817 16.51 -38.45 14.53
C TRP A 817 16.25 -39.61 15.51
N SER A 818 16.95 -40.74 15.31
CA SER A 818 16.85 -41.92 16.16
C SER A 818 17.52 -41.76 17.53
N ASP A 819 18.43 -40.80 17.67
CA ASP A 819 19.07 -40.47 18.95
C ASP A 819 18.01 -40.09 19.99
N SER A 820 18.18 -40.56 21.23
CA SER A 820 17.21 -40.34 22.32
C SER A 820 16.93 -38.87 22.64
N GLU A 821 17.79 -37.96 22.18
CA GLU A 821 17.62 -36.52 22.32
C GLU A 821 16.66 -35.87 21.31
N TYR A 822 16.33 -36.55 20.19
CA TYR A 822 15.42 -36.03 19.14
C TYR A 822 14.18 -36.90 18.92
N SER A 823 14.21 -38.18 19.32
CA SER A 823 13.21 -39.18 18.95
C SER A 823 11.76 -38.81 19.32
N GLU A 824 11.55 -38.05 20.40
CA GLU A 824 10.23 -37.58 20.86
C GLU A 824 9.75 -36.30 20.16
N MET A 825 10.62 -35.62 19.40
CA MET A 825 10.40 -34.27 18.85
C MET A 825 10.30 -34.23 17.32
N CYS A 826 10.17 -35.40 16.67
CA CYS A 826 10.18 -35.51 15.21
C CYS A 826 9.08 -34.65 14.54
N GLY A 827 7.89 -34.55 15.14
CA GLY A 827 6.79 -33.74 14.59
C GLY A 827 7.09 -32.24 14.66
N GLU A 828 7.55 -31.77 15.82
CA GLU A 828 7.90 -30.39 16.11
C GLU A 828 9.09 -29.94 15.27
N LEU A 829 10.15 -30.74 15.16
CA LEU A 829 11.34 -30.42 14.36
C LEU A 829 11.02 -30.37 12.86
N LEU A 830 10.17 -31.27 12.36
CA LEU A 830 9.68 -31.20 10.99
C LEU A 830 8.85 -29.93 10.76
N LYS A 831 7.96 -29.60 11.69
CA LYS A 831 7.17 -28.37 11.59
C LYS A 831 8.02 -27.11 11.66
N LEU A 832 9.10 -27.13 12.45
CA LEU A 832 10.11 -26.07 12.51
C LEU A 832 10.77 -25.88 11.13
N MET A 833 11.18 -26.97 10.46
CA MET A 833 11.72 -26.89 9.09
C MET A 833 10.71 -26.29 8.10
N MET A 834 9.45 -26.69 8.17
CA MET A 834 8.39 -26.14 7.31
C MET A 834 8.14 -24.65 7.61
N ARG A 835 8.19 -24.24 8.88
CA ARG A 835 8.00 -22.85 9.29
C ARG A 835 9.14 -21.95 8.84
N PHE A 836 10.37 -22.45 8.89
CA PHE A 836 11.55 -21.83 8.26
C PHE A 836 11.55 -21.96 6.73
N LYS A 837 10.48 -22.45 6.11
CA LYS A 837 10.34 -22.54 4.65
C LYS A 837 11.50 -23.31 4.00
N LEU A 838 11.97 -24.35 4.67
CA LEU A 838 13.08 -25.22 4.22
C LEU A 838 12.58 -26.50 3.52
N CYS A 839 11.33 -26.89 3.77
CA CYS A 839 10.70 -28.04 3.13
C CYS A 839 9.17 -27.90 3.07
N TYR A 840 8.55 -28.73 2.24
CA TYR A 840 7.10 -28.87 2.14
C TYR A 840 6.69 -30.35 1.97
N GLU A 841 5.45 -30.68 2.32
CA GLU A 841 4.86 -32.01 2.09
C GLU A 841 4.33 -32.12 0.66
N ILE A 842 4.63 -33.22 -0.02
CA ILE A 842 4.20 -33.45 -1.40
C ILE A 842 2.70 -33.69 -1.42
N ARG A 843 1.99 -32.99 -2.31
CA ARG A 843 0.55 -33.15 -2.48
C ARG A 843 0.20 -34.59 -2.84
N ASP A 844 -0.84 -35.12 -2.21
CA ASP A 844 -1.37 -36.49 -2.39
C ASP A 844 -0.37 -37.62 -2.03
N GLN A 845 0.76 -37.29 -1.40
CA GLN A 845 1.74 -38.25 -0.87
C GLN A 845 2.05 -37.94 0.60
N PRO A 846 1.14 -38.28 1.54
CA PRO A 846 1.35 -37.99 2.94
C PRO A 846 2.66 -38.59 3.43
N ASN A 847 3.33 -37.89 4.35
CA ASN A 847 4.63 -38.25 4.90
C ASN A 847 5.81 -38.25 3.91
N HIS A 848 5.66 -37.67 2.72
CA HIS A 848 6.76 -37.45 1.77
C HIS A 848 7.02 -35.95 1.63
N TYR A 849 8.28 -35.55 1.70
CA TYR A 849 8.68 -34.15 1.77
C TYR A 849 9.79 -33.84 0.77
N ILE A 850 9.87 -32.56 0.37
CA ILE A 850 10.92 -32.02 -0.48
C ILE A 850 11.56 -30.83 0.19
N SER A 851 12.90 -30.79 0.19
CA SER A 851 13.69 -29.63 0.57
C SER A 851 14.27 -28.94 -0.69
N PRO A 852 13.69 -27.80 -1.14
CA PRO A 852 14.00 -27.22 -2.45
C PRO A 852 15.47 -26.83 -2.67
N GLN A 853 16.18 -26.47 -1.62
CA GLN A 853 17.60 -26.08 -1.67
C GLN A 853 18.54 -27.23 -2.08
N LEU A 854 18.08 -28.49 -1.94
CA LEU A 854 18.82 -29.70 -2.31
C LEU A 854 18.37 -30.29 -3.66
N LEU A 855 17.41 -29.66 -4.34
CA LEU A 855 16.95 -30.12 -5.65
C LEU A 855 18.08 -30.07 -6.68
N ASN A 856 17.93 -30.84 -7.75
CA ASN A 856 18.83 -30.81 -8.89
C ASN A 856 18.85 -29.38 -9.51
N ILE A 857 20.01 -28.96 -10.01
CA ILE A 857 20.20 -27.68 -10.69
C ILE A 857 19.66 -27.76 -12.13
N GLU A 858 19.65 -28.95 -12.72
CA GLU A 858 19.19 -29.15 -14.09
C GLU A 858 17.67 -28.99 -14.22
N GLN A 859 17.26 -28.15 -15.17
CA GLN A 859 15.86 -27.96 -15.52
C GLN A 859 15.30 -29.24 -16.17
N PRO A 860 14.19 -29.81 -15.67
CA PRO A 860 13.55 -30.96 -16.28
C PRO A 860 12.97 -30.61 -17.67
N SER A 861 12.86 -31.60 -18.55
CA SER A 861 12.21 -31.43 -19.85
C SER A 861 10.69 -31.39 -19.70
N TYR A 862 10.04 -30.38 -20.24
CA TYR A 862 8.57 -30.25 -20.30
C TYR A 862 8.14 -29.36 -21.47
N ASP A 863 6.89 -29.54 -21.89
CA ASP A 863 6.30 -28.72 -22.95
C ASP A 863 5.89 -27.34 -22.44
N TRP A 864 6.34 -26.29 -23.11
CA TRP A 864 6.00 -24.89 -22.78
C TRP A 864 5.61 -24.10 -24.04
N ASP A 865 4.47 -23.42 -23.99
CA ASP A 865 4.03 -22.55 -25.08
C ASP A 865 4.75 -21.19 -25.01
N LYS A 866 5.44 -20.83 -26.08
CA LYS A 866 6.21 -19.59 -26.22
C LYS A 866 5.46 -18.50 -26.99
N ARG A 867 4.20 -18.70 -27.38
CA ARG A 867 3.52 -17.78 -28.31
C ARG A 867 2.71 -16.69 -27.62
N ASP A 868 2.27 -16.90 -26.38
CA ASP A 868 1.34 -15.99 -25.69
C ASP A 868 1.62 -15.82 -24.18
N ASN A 869 2.88 -15.58 -23.84
CA ASN A 869 3.31 -15.40 -22.45
C ASN A 869 3.12 -13.96 -21.97
N LEU A 870 2.58 -13.81 -20.76
CA LEU A 870 2.72 -12.60 -19.95
C LEU A 870 3.99 -12.74 -19.11
N ILE A 871 4.93 -11.78 -19.20
CA ILE A 871 6.27 -11.92 -18.61
C ILE A 871 6.54 -10.78 -17.63
N LEU A 872 6.69 -11.11 -16.35
CA LEU A 872 7.11 -10.17 -15.31
C LEU A 872 8.53 -10.52 -14.86
N ARG A 873 9.35 -9.51 -14.56
CA ARG A 873 10.72 -9.74 -14.06
C ARG A 873 11.00 -8.92 -12.81
N TYR A 874 11.73 -9.51 -11.88
CA TYR A 874 12.25 -8.84 -10.69
C TYR A 874 13.75 -8.76 -10.83
N LYS A 875 14.32 -7.56 -10.71
CA LYS A 875 15.77 -7.34 -10.74
C LYS A 875 16.21 -6.80 -9.40
N TYR A 876 17.21 -7.40 -8.76
CA TYR A 876 17.66 -7.03 -7.42
C TYR A 876 19.01 -6.33 -7.51
N ASP A 877 19.21 -5.29 -6.69
CA ASP A 877 20.53 -4.69 -6.49
C ASP A 877 21.46 -5.70 -5.79
N PHE A 878 20.93 -6.33 -4.75
CA PHE A 878 21.51 -7.48 -4.07
C PHE A 878 20.43 -8.55 -3.87
N MET A 879 20.67 -9.76 -4.37
CA MET A 879 19.72 -10.86 -4.30
C MET A 879 20.10 -11.84 -3.17
N PRO A 880 19.38 -11.85 -2.02
CA PRO A 880 19.63 -12.85 -0.99
C PRO A 880 19.30 -14.26 -1.50
N LYS A 881 20.15 -15.24 -1.16
CA LYS A 881 19.93 -16.65 -1.49
C LYS A 881 18.62 -17.14 -0.86
N GLY A 882 17.78 -17.81 -1.65
CA GLY A 882 16.59 -18.51 -1.16
C GLY A 882 15.24 -17.84 -1.40
N ILE A 883 15.17 -16.71 -2.12
CA ILE A 883 13.89 -16.09 -2.51
C ILE A 883 13.03 -17.10 -3.30
N LEU A 884 13.58 -17.72 -4.34
CA LEU A 884 12.82 -18.69 -5.13
C LEU A 884 12.46 -19.95 -4.33
N THR A 885 13.36 -20.48 -3.50
CA THR A 885 13.05 -21.68 -2.70
C THR A 885 11.93 -21.42 -1.70
N ARG A 886 11.86 -20.22 -1.12
CA ARG A 886 10.73 -19.80 -0.28
C ARG A 886 9.43 -19.75 -1.08
N LEU A 887 9.44 -19.19 -2.28
CA LEU A 887 8.27 -19.20 -3.18
C LEU A 887 7.81 -20.63 -3.49
N ILE A 888 8.74 -21.53 -3.81
CA ILE A 888 8.46 -22.94 -4.08
C ILE A 888 7.74 -23.57 -2.88
N VAL A 889 8.20 -23.31 -1.66
CA VAL A 889 7.54 -23.81 -0.43
C VAL A 889 6.15 -23.21 -0.25
N GLU A 890 5.95 -21.91 -0.47
CA GLU A 890 4.62 -21.29 -0.33
C GLU A 890 3.63 -21.80 -1.40
N MET A 891 4.09 -21.99 -2.63
CA MET A 891 3.25 -22.33 -3.78
C MET A 891 3.26 -23.82 -4.13
N HIS A 892 3.78 -24.70 -3.26
CA HIS A 892 4.01 -26.11 -3.55
C HIS A 892 2.77 -26.88 -4.02
N GLN A 893 1.59 -26.53 -3.51
CA GLN A 893 0.31 -27.14 -3.88
C GLN A 893 -0.06 -26.96 -5.36
N SER A 894 0.53 -25.97 -6.01
CA SER A 894 0.33 -25.64 -7.43
C SER A 894 1.45 -26.15 -8.33
N ILE A 895 2.48 -26.83 -7.80
CA ILE A 895 3.55 -27.40 -8.62
C ILE A 895 2.95 -28.43 -9.58
N GLU A 896 3.21 -28.22 -10.86
CA GLU A 896 2.66 -29.06 -11.91
C GLU A 896 3.18 -30.50 -11.77
N GLN A 897 2.23 -31.44 -11.67
CA GLN A 897 2.47 -32.86 -11.48
C GLN A 897 3.32 -33.18 -10.22
N GLN A 898 3.55 -32.22 -9.33
CA GLN A 898 4.46 -32.33 -8.17
C GLN A 898 5.89 -32.77 -8.53
N ILE A 899 6.29 -32.62 -9.79
CA ILE A 899 7.62 -33.01 -10.31
C ILE A 899 8.34 -31.88 -11.07
N LEU A 900 7.63 -30.89 -11.58
CA LEU A 900 8.22 -29.79 -12.36
C LEU A 900 8.80 -28.69 -11.44
N VAL A 901 9.78 -29.06 -10.63
CA VAL A 901 10.47 -28.19 -9.66
C VAL A 901 11.94 -28.59 -9.58
N TRP A 902 12.83 -27.60 -9.59
CA TRP A 902 14.28 -27.77 -9.51
C TRP A 902 14.88 -26.57 -8.76
N LYS A 903 16.19 -26.58 -8.52
CA LYS A 903 16.83 -25.61 -7.62
C LYS A 903 16.65 -24.15 -8.05
N THR A 904 16.61 -23.91 -9.37
CA THR A 904 16.56 -22.57 -9.97
C THR A 904 15.27 -22.28 -10.72
N GLY A 905 14.23 -23.12 -10.56
CA GLY A 905 12.94 -22.83 -11.16
C GLY A 905 11.82 -23.79 -10.79
N VAL A 906 10.60 -23.40 -11.15
CA VAL A 906 9.38 -24.17 -10.89
C VAL A 906 8.32 -23.87 -11.96
N VAL A 907 7.55 -24.90 -12.31
CA VAL A 907 6.33 -24.74 -13.10
C VAL A 907 5.12 -24.91 -12.20
N LEU A 908 4.32 -23.86 -12.11
CA LEU A 908 3.09 -23.79 -11.34
C LEU A 908 1.89 -23.84 -12.28
N SER A 909 0.83 -24.53 -11.89
CA SER A 909 -0.38 -24.66 -12.70
C SER A 909 -1.64 -24.44 -11.86
N ASN A 910 -2.60 -23.75 -12.45
CA ASN A 910 -4.00 -23.79 -12.03
C ASN A 910 -4.83 -24.34 -13.20
N ASN A 911 -6.08 -24.75 -12.96
CA ASN A 911 -6.95 -25.36 -13.99
C ASN A 911 -7.17 -24.50 -15.26
N ARG A 912 -6.69 -23.25 -15.31
CA ARG A 912 -6.90 -22.29 -16.40
C ARG A 912 -5.60 -21.68 -16.99
N ALA A 913 -4.46 -21.80 -16.30
CA ALA A 913 -3.20 -21.13 -16.64
C ALA A 913 -1.98 -21.86 -16.04
N ARG A 914 -0.83 -21.73 -16.72
CA ARG A 914 0.48 -22.25 -16.29
C ARG A 914 1.47 -21.12 -16.14
N ALA A 915 2.35 -21.20 -15.14
CA ALA A 915 3.40 -20.23 -14.86
C ALA A 915 4.76 -20.92 -14.74
N GLU A 916 5.76 -20.40 -15.44
CA GLU A 916 7.17 -20.78 -15.33
C GLU A 916 7.90 -19.68 -14.55
N VAL A 917 8.51 -20.03 -13.42
CA VAL A 917 9.31 -19.11 -12.60
C VAL A 917 10.76 -19.56 -12.62
N ILE A 918 11.68 -18.69 -13.06
CA ILE A 918 13.10 -18.99 -13.24
C ILE A 918 13.94 -17.98 -12.48
N GLU A 919 14.88 -18.47 -11.68
CA GLU A 919 15.90 -17.66 -11.02
C GLU A 919 17.20 -17.67 -11.83
N ALA A 920 17.66 -16.48 -12.20
CA ALA A 920 18.98 -16.23 -12.78
C ALA A 920 19.85 -15.48 -11.78
N TYR A 921 20.34 -16.20 -10.76
CA TYR A 921 21.07 -15.62 -9.62
C TYR A 921 22.27 -14.74 -10.03
N HIS A 922 23.06 -15.17 -11.02
CA HIS A 922 24.20 -14.40 -11.55
C HIS A 922 23.83 -13.05 -12.20
N LYS A 923 22.55 -12.85 -12.53
CA LYS A 923 22.00 -11.57 -13.02
C LYS A 923 21.24 -10.80 -11.94
N GLY A 924 21.07 -11.38 -10.76
CA GLY A 924 20.14 -10.88 -9.74
C GLY A 924 18.73 -10.74 -10.29
N GLU A 925 18.24 -11.72 -11.06
CA GLU A 925 16.95 -11.61 -11.75
C GLU A 925 16.07 -12.85 -11.52
N ILE A 926 14.78 -12.64 -11.25
CA ILE A 926 13.75 -13.69 -11.31
C ILE A 926 12.77 -13.34 -12.43
N THR A 927 12.49 -14.30 -13.31
CA THR A 927 11.52 -14.15 -14.40
C THR A 927 10.30 -15.03 -14.15
N VAL A 928 9.10 -14.47 -14.26
CA VAL A 928 7.81 -15.16 -14.22
C VAL A 928 7.16 -15.09 -15.60
N ARG A 929 6.84 -16.22 -16.21
CA ARG A 929 6.14 -16.31 -17.50
C ARG A 929 4.82 -17.04 -17.31
N VAL A 930 3.71 -16.46 -17.73
CA VAL A 930 2.38 -17.07 -17.56
C VAL A 930 1.65 -17.21 -18.90
N SER A 931 1.10 -18.41 -19.16
CA SER A 931 0.31 -18.75 -20.35
C SER A 931 -1.08 -19.28 -19.98
N GLY A 932 -2.05 -19.18 -20.89
CA GLY A 932 -3.41 -19.71 -20.73
C GLY A 932 -4.50 -18.65 -20.48
N ASN A 933 -5.77 -19.11 -20.44
CA ASN A 933 -6.98 -18.27 -20.44
C ASN A 933 -7.20 -17.47 -19.14
N GLY A 934 -6.39 -17.72 -18.09
CA GLY A 934 -6.43 -17.01 -16.81
C GLY A 934 -5.12 -16.32 -16.41
N LYS A 935 -4.20 -16.08 -17.36
CA LYS A 935 -2.81 -15.68 -17.07
C LYS A 935 -2.63 -14.40 -16.24
N LYS A 936 -3.49 -13.38 -16.40
CA LYS A 936 -3.42 -12.13 -15.60
C LYS A 936 -3.68 -12.41 -14.12
N GLY A 937 -4.81 -13.03 -13.79
CA GLY A 937 -5.15 -13.34 -12.40
C GLY A 937 -4.14 -14.30 -11.74
N TRP A 938 -3.58 -15.24 -12.52
CA TRP A 938 -2.54 -16.13 -11.99
C TRP A 938 -1.20 -15.41 -11.75
N LEU A 939 -0.82 -14.48 -12.63
CA LEU A 939 0.36 -13.64 -12.41
C LEU A 939 0.20 -12.76 -11.16
N SER A 940 -0.98 -12.17 -10.92
CA SER A 940 -1.27 -11.39 -9.72
C SER A 940 -1.11 -12.20 -8.43
N ILE A 941 -1.51 -13.47 -8.42
CA ILE A 941 -1.33 -14.35 -7.25
C ILE A 941 0.16 -14.61 -7.01
N ILE A 942 0.93 -14.89 -8.06
CA ILE A 942 2.38 -15.13 -7.94
C ILE A 942 3.11 -13.85 -7.49
N ASP A 943 2.72 -12.70 -8.04
CA ASP A 943 3.25 -11.38 -7.67
C ASP A 943 2.99 -11.07 -6.19
N HIS A 944 1.78 -11.34 -5.70
CA HIS A 944 1.43 -11.20 -4.29
C HIS A 944 2.31 -12.06 -3.36
N GLU A 945 2.58 -13.32 -3.72
CA GLU A 945 3.47 -14.16 -2.91
C GLU A 945 4.92 -13.66 -2.92
N PHE A 946 5.43 -13.14 -4.05
CA PHE A 946 6.73 -12.47 -4.06
C PHE A 946 6.75 -11.23 -3.16
N ASN A 947 5.72 -10.39 -3.21
CA ASN A 947 5.64 -9.19 -2.39
C ASN A 947 5.66 -9.52 -0.89
N LYS A 948 5.00 -10.60 -0.45
CA LYS A 948 5.10 -11.08 0.95
C LYS A 948 6.53 -11.48 1.33
N ILE A 949 7.24 -12.17 0.42
CA ILE A 949 8.62 -12.58 0.63
C ILE A 949 9.53 -11.34 0.70
N HIS A 950 9.37 -10.37 -0.20
CA HIS A 950 10.13 -9.11 -0.20
C HIS A 950 9.88 -8.29 1.06
N ALA A 951 8.64 -8.18 1.52
CA ALA A 951 8.27 -7.46 2.73
C ALA A 951 8.87 -8.06 4.02
N SER A 952 9.36 -9.30 3.98
CA SER A 952 10.11 -9.89 5.11
C SER A 952 11.55 -9.38 5.23
N TYR A 953 12.00 -8.52 4.31
CA TYR A 953 13.31 -7.88 4.32
C TYR A 953 13.12 -6.36 4.38
N ASP A 954 13.47 -5.72 5.50
CA ASP A 954 13.16 -4.30 5.75
C ASP A 954 13.83 -3.33 4.76
N ARG A 955 14.93 -3.73 4.09
CA ARG A 955 15.75 -2.86 3.22
C ARG A 955 16.05 -3.46 1.83
N LEU A 956 15.24 -4.40 1.34
CA LEU A 956 15.50 -5.07 0.06
C LEU A 956 15.25 -4.12 -1.12
N LYS A 957 16.30 -3.83 -1.89
CA LYS A 957 16.23 -3.01 -3.10
C LYS A 957 16.09 -3.88 -4.35
N TYR A 958 15.02 -3.65 -5.11
CA TYR A 958 14.72 -4.35 -6.36
C TYR A 958 13.89 -3.48 -7.30
N ASP A 959 13.80 -3.86 -8.57
CA ASP A 959 12.93 -3.28 -9.60
C ASP A 959 11.94 -4.34 -10.08
N LYS A 960 10.64 -3.99 -10.10
CA LYS A 960 9.61 -4.76 -10.80
C LYS A 960 9.55 -4.27 -12.25
N LEU A 961 9.90 -5.13 -13.21
CA LEU A 961 10.00 -4.79 -14.62
C LEU A 961 8.76 -5.27 -15.39
N VAL A 962 7.94 -4.33 -15.84
CA VAL A 962 6.69 -4.57 -16.58
C VAL A 962 6.98 -4.66 -18.09
N PRO A 963 6.49 -5.70 -18.80
CA PRO A 963 6.78 -5.90 -20.20
C PRO A 963 6.04 -4.90 -21.09
N CYS A 964 6.69 -4.49 -22.19
CA CYS A 964 6.08 -3.66 -23.21
C CYS A 964 5.02 -4.46 -23.98
N ASN A 965 3.84 -3.87 -24.19
CA ASN A 965 2.73 -4.46 -24.93
C ASN A 965 2.65 -3.99 -26.40
N CYS A 966 3.68 -3.32 -26.93
CA CYS A 966 3.72 -2.89 -28.33
C CYS A 966 3.69 -4.09 -29.29
N ASN A 967 3.38 -3.86 -30.56
CA ASN A 967 3.25 -4.95 -31.54
C ASN A 967 4.54 -5.76 -31.74
N THR A 968 5.71 -5.16 -31.47
CA THR A 968 7.01 -5.85 -31.54
C THR A 968 7.30 -6.69 -30.28
N CYS A 969 6.79 -6.27 -29.11
CA CYS A 969 7.07 -6.93 -27.83
C CYS A 969 5.98 -7.94 -27.45
N LYS A 970 4.74 -7.75 -27.89
CA LYS A 970 3.63 -8.66 -27.64
C LYS A 970 3.91 -10.05 -28.22
N GLY A 971 3.86 -11.08 -27.39
CA GLY A 971 4.18 -12.46 -27.75
C GLY A 971 5.69 -12.77 -27.85
N SER A 972 6.56 -11.78 -27.63
CA SER A 972 8.01 -11.99 -27.55
C SER A 972 8.39 -12.67 -26.24
N GLN A 973 9.40 -13.54 -26.27
CA GLN A 973 10.00 -14.11 -25.04
C GLN A 973 10.98 -13.15 -24.35
N GLU A 974 11.34 -12.05 -25.01
CA GLU A 974 12.21 -11.01 -24.47
C GLU A 974 11.64 -9.61 -24.80
N PRO A 975 10.47 -9.25 -24.26
CA PRO A 975 9.93 -7.91 -24.48
C PRO A 975 10.88 -6.85 -23.88
N HIS A 976 10.87 -5.64 -24.45
CA HIS A 976 11.39 -4.50 -23.69
C HIS A 976 10.59 -4.40 -22.39
N ALA A 977 11.21 -4.02 -21.28
CA ALA A 977 10.52 -3.87 -20.01
C ALA A 977 10.92 -2.57 -19.34
N TYR A 978 10.00 -2.03 -18.56
CA TYR A 978 10.17 -0.77 -17.85
C TYR A 978 10.14 -1.01 -16.34
N PRO A 979 11.00 -0.35 -15.56
CA PRO A 979 10.84 -0.28 -14.12
C PRO A 979 9.47 0.30 -13.77
N MET A 980 8.77 -0.34 -12.84
CA MET A 980 7.44 0.04 -12.38
C MET A 980 7.45 1.48 -11.85
N GLU A 981 8.44 1.84 -11.03
CA GLU A 981 8.64 3.20 -10.51
C GLU A 981 8.64 4.24 -11.62
N LYS A 982 9.32 3.97 -12.74
CA LYS A 982 9.38 4.86 -13.89
C LYS A 982 8.05 4.98 -14.63
N LEU A 983 7.31 3.87 -14.77
CA LEU A 983 5.96 3.92 -15.37
C LEU A 983 5.02 4.76 -14.50
N LEU A 984 5.10 4.58 -13.18
CA LEU A 984 4.36 5.39 -12.25
C LEU A 984 4.80 6.87 -12.34
N GLU A 985 6.10 7.18 -12.40
CA GLU A 985 6.62 8.54 -12.56
C GLU A 985 6.06 9.24 -13.81
N PHE A 986 5.93 8.51 -14.92
CA PHE A 986 5.25 9.02 -16.12
C PHE A 986 3.80 9.42 -15.81
N LEU A 987 3.06 8.57 -15.09
CA LEU A 987 1.67 8.85 -14.72
C LEU A 987 1.54 10.01 -13.73
N SER A 988 2.45 10.15 -12.75
CA SER A 988 2.46 11.31 -11.83
C SER A 988 2.76 12.60 -12.56
N ASN A 989 3.70 12.57 -13.51
CA ASN A 989 4.05 13.69 -14.38
C ASN A 989 3.04 13.97 -15.51
N ARG A 990 1.92 13.24 -15.56
CA ARG A 990 0.85 13.36 -16.58
C ARG A 990 1.26 12.96 -18.00
N GLU A 991 2.35 12.23 -18.12
CA GLU A 991 2.78 11.61 -19.37
C GLU A 991 2.10 10.24 -19.53
N GLN A 992 1.15 10.15 -20.46
CA GLN A 992 0.39 8.91 -20.68
C GLN A 992 1.10 7.93 -21.62
N ARG A 993 2.20 8.36 -22.26
CA ARG A 993 2.87 7.57 -23.28
C ARG A 993 4.36 7.50 -23.02
N ILE A 994 4.90 6.28 -23.09
CA ILE A 994 6.33 6.01 -23.02
C ILE A 994 6.79 5.35 -24.32
N GLN A 995 8.02 5.63 -24.75
CA GLN A 995 8.55 5.06 -25.98
C GLN A 995 9.18 3.70 -25.73
N CYS A 996 8.83 2.70 -26.55
CA CYS A 996 9.49 1.40 -26.57
C CYS A 996 10.91 1.52 -27.11
N GLN A 997 11.93 1.11 -26.36
CA GLN A 997 13.31 1.15 -26.85
C GLN A 997 13.69 -0.07 -27.71
N LYS A 998 12.72 -0.91 -28.09
CA LYS A 998 12.92 -2.10 -28.92
C LYS A 998 12.05 -2.01 -30.17
N GLY A 999 12.63 -2.29 -31.34
CA GLY A 999 11.93 -2.25 -32.62
C GLY A 999 11.85 -0.84 -33.23
N ARG A 1000 10.64 -0.40 -33.61
CA ARG A 1000 10.39 0.88 -34.33
C ARG A 1000 10.19 2.10 -33.43
N TYR A 1001 10.52 1.99 -32.15
CA TYR A 1001 10.34 3.09 -31.20
C TYR A 1001 8.89 3.58 -31.04
N GLU A 1002 7.95 2.63 -31.00
CA GLU A 1002 6.51 2.89 -30.84
C GLU A 1002 6.21 3.52 -29.47
N MET A 1003 5.35 4.55 -29.45
CA MET A 1003 4.80 5.09 -28.22
C MET A 1003 3.69 4.17 -27.71
N VAL A 1004 3.81 3.71 -26.47
CA VAL A 1004 2.85 2.83 -25.81
C VAL A 1004 2.20 3.55 -24.63
N ASP A 1005 0.94 3.22 -24.38
CA ASP A 1005 0.17 3.78 -23.28
C ASP A 1005 0.64 3.19 -21.94
N VAL A 1006 1.06 4.07 -21.03
CA VAL A 1006 1.66 3.69 -19.74
C VAL A 1006 0.68 2.97 -18.83
N ARG A 1007 -0.59 3.41 -18.81
CA ARG A 1007 -1.61 2.79 -17.97
C ARG A 1007 -1.97 1.41 -18.51
N LYS A 1008 -2.13 1.29 -19.83
CA LYS A 1008 -2.39 0.02 -20.50
C LYS A 1008 -1.25 -0.98 -20.33
N LEU A 1009 0.01 -0.53 -20.29
CA LEU A 1009 1.16 -1.40 -19.99
C LEU A 1009 1.02 -2.08 -18.63
N ILE A 1010 0.63 -1.31 -17.62
CA ILE A 1010 0.41 -1.82 -16.26
C ILE A 1010 -0.83 -2.70 -16.23
N ASP A 1011 -1.97 -2.22 -16.75
CA ASP A 1011 -3.26 -2.94 -16.75
C ASP A 1011 -3.22 -4.26 -17.55
N ASP A 1012 -2.42 -4.35 -18.62
CA ASP A 1012 -2.29 -5.58 -19.41
C ASP A 1012 -1.44 -6.65 -18.67
N ALA A 1013 -0.63 -6.24 -17.69
CA ALA A 1013 0.27 -7.11 -16.93
C ALA A 1013 -0.19 -7.42 -15.50
N LEU A 1014 -0.66 -6.40 -14.79
CA LEU A 1014 -1.01 -6.43 -13.38
C LEU A 1014 -2.34 -5.68 -13.17
N ASP A 1015 -2.87 -5.75 -11.96
CA ASP A 1015 -3.97 -4.87 -11.55
C ASP A 1015 -3.40 -3.50 -11.17
N PHE A 1016 -3.83 -2.44 -11.85
CA PHE A 1016 -3.22 -1.11 -11.68
C PHE A 1016 -3.39 -0.54 -10.27
N GLU A 1017 -4.55 -0.74 -9.64
CA GLU A 1017 -4.79 -0.22 -8.28
C GLU A 1017 -3.90 -0.93 -7.26
N THR A 1018 -3.82 -2.26 -7.36
CA THR A 1018 -2.94 -3.08 -6.52
C THR A 1018 -1.46 -2.72 -6.71
N ALA A 1019 -1.01 -2.57 -7.96
CA ALA A 1019 0.39 -2.30 -8.28
C ALA A 1019 0.82 -0.87 -7.86
N VAL A 1020 -0.11 0.09 -7.86
CA VAL A 1020 0.10 1.44 -7.34
C VAL A 1020 0.21 1.43 -5.82
N GLU A 1021 -0.62 0.68 -5.10
CA GLU A 1021 -0.52 0.56 -3.63
C GLU A 1021 0.78 -0.10 -3.17
N GLU A 1022 1.29 -1.06 -3.92
CA GLU A 1022 2.54 -1.76 -3.59
C GLU A 1022 3.78 -0.87 -3.73
N GLU A 1023 3.90 -0.11 -4.82
CA GLU A 1023 5.05 0.78 -5.00
C GLU A 1023 5.06 1.94 -3.98
N LYS A 1024 3.89 2.36 -3.49
CA LYS A 1024 3.80 3.28 -2.34
C LYS A 1024 4.39 2.69 -1.06
N ARG A 1025 4.16 1.40 -0.81
CA ARG A 1025 4.68 0.71 0.39
C ARG A 1025 6.19 0.52 0.33
N LYS A 1026 6.75 0.38 -0.88
CA LYS A 1026 8.18 0.11 -1.11
C LYS A 1026 9.04 1.37 -1.08
N SER A 1027 8.54 2.48 -1.61
CA SER A 1027 9.31 3.70 -1.75
C SER A 1027 9.64 4.35 -0.41
N GLY A 1028 8.83 4.16 0.64
CA GLY A 1028 8.96 4.93 1.88
C GLY A 1028 8.75 6.44 1.69
N ASP A 1029 8.82 6.93 0.44
CA ASP A 1029 8.66 8.23 -0.22
C ASP A 1029 7.30 8.35 -0.91
N GLY A 1030 6.48 9.29 -0.44
CA GLY A 1030 5.10 9.51 -0.86
C GLY A 1030 4.95 10.07 -2.27
N VAL A 1031 5.39 9.34 -3.29
CA VAL A 1031 5.33 9.79 -4.70
C VAL A 1031 4.11 9.24 -5.45
N PHE A 1032 3.39 8.25 -4.90
CA PHE A 1032 2.13 7.78 -5.47
C PHE A 1032 1.01 7.86 -4.44
N SER A 1033 -0.12 8.50 -4.72
CA SER A 1033 -1.33 8.41 -3.90
C SER A 1033 -2.58 8.52 -4.78
N GLY A 1034 -2.93 7.43 -5.48
CA GLY A 1034 -4.27 7.21 -6.08
C GLY A 1034 -5.05 6.11 -5.33
N SER A 1035 -6.35 6.33 -5.12
CA SER A 1035 -7.38 5.59 -4.33
C SER A 1035 -7.70 4.16 -4.80
N THR A 1036 -8.19 3.19 -3.99
CA THR A 1036 -9.55 3.14 -3.38
C THR A 1036 -9.69 2.09 -2.24
N ILE A 1037 -10.59 2.35 -1.28
CA ILE A 1037 -11.11 1.57 -0.12
C ILE A 1037 -10.42 1.84 1.22
N GLY A 1038 -11.21 2.36 2.16
CA GLY A 1038 -10.79 2.87 3.46
C GLY A 1038 -10.48 1.76 4.47
N THR A 1039 -9.26 1.76 4.97
CA THR A 1039 -8.87 1.52 6.37
C THR A 1039 -7.41 1.98 6.53
N VAL A 1040 -7.11 2.56 7.69
CA VAL A 1040 -5.84 3.22 8.08
C VAL A 1040 -4.61 2.30 7.93
N ILE A 1041 -3.54 2.75 7.24
CA ILE A 1041 -2.10 2.51 7.57
C ILE A 1041 -1.24 3.61 6.89
N TYR A 1042 -0.52 4.44 7.66
CA TYR A 1042 0.47 5.43 7.16
C TYR A 1042 1.88 5.00 7.61
N GLN A 1043 2.88 5.09 6.71
CA GLN A 1043 4.30 4.80 6.96
C GLN A 1043 5.14 6.10 6.99
N PRO A 1044 6.31 6.10 7.67
CA PRO A 1044 7.02 7.30 8.14
C PRO A 1044 8.01 7.89 7.13
N HIS A 1045 8.12 9.22 7.09
CA HIS A 1045 9.13 9.97 6.33
C HIS A 1045 10.31 10.41 7.21
N GLN A 1046 11.54 10.18 6.73
CA GLN A 1046 12.80 10.54 7.40
C GLN A 1046 13.21 11.99 7.07
N SER A 1047 13.51 12.81 8.08
CA SER A 1047 14.09 14.15 7.90
C SER A 1047 15.49 14.27 8.52
N GLU A 1048 16.43 14.79 7.73
CA GLU A 1048 17.82 15.09 8.06
C GLU A 1048 17.96 16.17 9.16
N ILE A 1049 18.85 15.90 10.13
CA ILE A 1049 19.16 16.76 11.26
C ILE A 1049 20.19 17.83 10.85
N LYS A 1050 19.83 19.11 10.99
CA LYS A 1050 20.77 20.26 10.94
C LYS A 1050 21.44 20.43 12.32
N GLN A 1051 22.76 20.34 12.39
CA GLN A 1051 23.55 20.76 13.56
C GLN A 1051 24.13 22.16 13.36
N GLY A 1052 24.03 22.98 14.41
CA GLY A 1052 24.51 24.36 14.49
C GLY A 1052 25.90 24.52 15.09
N ASP A 1053 26.44 25.73 14.86
CA ASP A 1053 27.76 26.25 15.23
C ASP A 1053 28.15 26.16 16.71
N THR A 1054 29.41 25.79 16.96
CA THR A 1054 30.24 26.36 18.06
C THR A 1054 31.71 26.48 17.62
N THR A 1055 32.38 27.51 18.12
CA THR A 1055 33.58 28.18 17.59
C THR A 1055 34.93 27.74 18.21
N VAL A 1056 36.02 27.73 17.38
CA VAL A 1056 37.44 28.14 17.65
C VAL A 1056 38.30 27.12 18.47
N ASN A 1057 39.52 26.64 18.13
CA ASN A 1057 40.67 27.03 17.27
C ASN A 1057 41.63 25.82 17.06
N GLU A 1058 42.26 25.65 15.89
CA GLU A 1058 43.61 25.03 15.73
C GLU A 1058 44.21 25.28 14.31
N PRO A 1059 45.55 25.46 14.16
CA PRO A 1059 46.28 25.10 12.93
C PRO A 1059 47.61 24.35 13.22
N PRO A 1060 48.41 23.83 12.23
CA PRO A 1060 48.21 23.71 10.77
C PRO A 1060 48.53 22.32 10.11
N GLU A 1061 48.09 22.17 8.84
CA GLU A 1061 48.65 21.45 7.66
C GLU A 1061 49.12 19.97 7.73
N THR A 1062 48.68 19.04 6.87
CA THR A 1062 49.06 18.95 5.44
C THR A 1062 48.32 17.82 4.68
N SER A 1063 48.11 18.06 3.37
CA SER A 1063 47.93 17.13 2.23
C SER A 1063 46.53 16.55 1.88
N SER A 1064 46.13 16.90 0.65
CA SER A 1064 44.90 16.67 -0.14
C SER A 1064 44.66 15.23 -0.65
N PRO A 1065 43.42 14.90 -1.07
CA PRO A 1065 43.16 14.80 -2.53
C PRO A 1065 41.83 15.40 -3.06
N GLU A 1066 41.93 15.94 -4.27
CA GLU A 1066 40.95 16.28 -5.35
C GLU A 1066 39.48 16.67 -5.04
N PRO A 1067 39.02 17.89 -5.41
CA PRO A 1067 37.62 18.29 -5.30
C PRO A 1067 36.83 18.16 -6.62
N LYS A 1068 35.67 17.47 -6.55
CA LYS A 1068 34.53 17.67 -7.47
C LYS A 1068 34.03 19.10 -7.31
N VAL A 1069 34.15 19.93 -8.34
CA VAL A 1069 33.63 21.30 -8.32
C VAL A 1069 32.17 21.29 -8.73
N THR A 1070 31.30 21.74 -7.83
CA THR A 1070 29.93 22.16 -8.13
C THR A 1070 29.88 23.68 -8.08
N LEU A 1071 29.30 24.31 -9.12
CA LEU A 1071 29.07 25.76 -9.14
C LEU A 1071 28.01 26.13 -8.09
N PRO A 1072 28.20 27.18 -7.27
CA PRO A 1072 27.21 27.62 -6.30
C PRO A 1072 25.87 27.98 -6.96
N SER A 1073 24.76 27.57 -6.36
CA SER A 1073 23.39 27.79 -6.86
C SER A 1073 23.05 29.25 -7.14
N ALA A 1074 23.65 30.19 -6.40
CA ALA A 1074 23.51 31.62 -6.61
C ALA A 1074 23.99 32.07 -8.01
N PHE A 1075 25.02 31.43 -8.57
CA PHE A 1075 25.53 31.74 -9.90
C PHE A 1075 24.61 31.18 -10.99
N ARG A 1076 24.06 29.97 -10.79
CA ARG A 1076 23.10 29.35 -11.73
C ARG A 1076 21.82 30.19 -11.86
N ASN A 1077 21.36 30.76 -10.75
CA ASN A 1077 20.17 31.60 -10.72
C ASN A 1077 20.43 33.00 -11.28
N GLY A 1078 21.52 33.68 -10.89
CA GLY A 1078 21.87 35.01 -11.42
C GLY A 1078 22.07 35.02 -12.94
N MET A 1079 22.65 33.97 -13.49
CA MET A 1079 22.95 33.86 -14.92
C MET A 1079 21.71 33.54 -15.77
N PHE A 1080 20.74 32.80 -15.23
CA PHE A 1080 19.44 32.61 -15.86
C PHE A 1080 18.67 33.93 -15.98
N TYR A 1081 18.69 34.75 -14.92
CA TYR A 1081 18.02 36.06 -14.96
C TYR A 1081 18.69 37.05 -15.93
N LEU A 1082 20.01 36.97 -16.14
CA LEU A 1082 20.70 37.83 -17.11
C LEU A 1082 20.32 37.48 -18.57
N LEU A 1083 20.22 36.18 -18.89
CA LEU A 1083 19.75 35.72 -20.20
C LEU A 1083 18.29 36.13 -20.45
N VAL A 1084 17.42 35.96 -19.45
CA VAL A 1084 16.01 36.37 -19.54
C VAL A 1084 15.92 37.89 -19.71
N PHE A 1085 16.71 38.67 -18.98
CA PHE A 1085 16.73 40.13 -19.09
C PHE A 1085 17.14 40.60 -20.50
N GLU A 1086 18.20 40.04 -21.09
CA GLU A 1086 18.60 40.41 -22.46
C GLU A 1086 17.56 40.01 -23.51
N VAL A 1087 16.97 38.81 -23.39
CA VAL A 1087 15.92 38.35 -24.33
C VAL A 1087 14.71 39.27 -24.26
N VAL A 1088 14.28 39.64 -23.06
CA VAL A 1088 13.15 40.57 -22.88
C VAL A 1088 13.51 41.96 -23.42
N PHE A 1089 14.72 42.47 -23.16
CA PHE A 1089 15.15 43.78 -23.65
C PHE A 1089 15.20 43.85 -25.19
N PHE A 1090 15.72 42.81 -25.86
CA PHE A 1090 15.74 42.75 -27.32
C PHE A 1090 14.35 42.54 -27.93
N LEU A 1091 13.47 41.75 -27.28
CA LEU A 1091 12.08 41.61 -27.73
C LEU A 1091 11.32 42.94 -27.62
N ILE A 1092 11.57 43.74 -26.57
CA ILE A 1092 11.02 45.10 -26.45
C ILE A 1092 11.57 46.02 -27.54
N ALA A 1093 12.88 45.98 -27.82
CA ALA A 1093 13.50 46.80 -28.86
C ALA A 1093 13.01 46.43 -30.28
N ILE A 1094 12.71 45.15 -30.53
CA ILE A 1094 12.09 44.67 -31.78
C ILE A 1094 10.62 45.10 -31.87
N ALA A 1095 9.85 44.96 -30.79
CA ALA A 1095 8.45 45.38 -30.75
C ALA A 1095 8.31 46.91 -30.93
N ALA A 1096 9.30 47.67 -30.47
CA ALA A 1096 9.39 49.12 -30.67
C ALA A 1096 9.98 49.52 -32.05
N GLY A 1097 10.37 48.57 -32.89
CA GLY A 1097 10.84 48.81 -34.27
C GLY A 1097 12.29 49.31 -34.39
N TYR A 1098 13.07 49.30 -33.30
CA TYR A 1098 14.46 49.77 -33.31
C TYR A 1098 15.45 48.73 -33.85
N LEU A 1099 15.09 47.45 -33.85
CA LEU A 1099 15.95 46.34 -34.32
C LEU A 1099 15.15 45.31 -35.13
N PRO A 1100 15.75 44.69 -36.17
CA PRO A 1100 15.11 43.62 -36.92
C PRO A 1100 15.21 42.27 -36.18
N LEU A 1101 14.24 41.37 -36.40
CA LEU A 1101 14.12 40.06 -35.74
C LEU A 1101 15.41 39.19 -35.74
N PRO A 1102 16.23 39.16 -36.82
CA PRO A 1102 17.47 38.38 -36.82
C PRO A 1102 18.49 38.85 -35.77
N SER A 1103 18.40 40.09 -35.29
CA SER A 1103 19.29 40.64 -34.27
C SER A 1103 19.12 39.96 -32.91
N LEU A 1104 17.91 39.46 -32.58
CA LEU A 1104 17.67 38.68 -31.35
C LEU A 1104 18.40 37.34 -31.39
N ILE A 1105 18.38 36.67 -32.54
CA ILE A 1105 19.05 35.37 -32.71
C ILE A 1105 20.56 35.54 -32.57
N VAL A 1106 21.13 36.60 -33.17
CA VAL A 1106 22.55 36.92 -33.04
C VAL A 1106 22.91 37.29 -31.60
N ALA A 1107 22.08 38.06 -30.91
CA ALA A 1107 22.30 38.43 -29.50
C ALA A 1107 22.29 37.19 -28.59
N VAL A 1108 21.27 36.33 -28.70
CA VAL A 1108 21.17 35.10 -27.89
C VAL A 1108 22.36 34.17 -28.12
N ILE A 1109 22.79 34.01 -29.37
CA ILE A 1109 23.97 33.21 -29.70
C ILE A 1109 25.24 33.85 -29.12
N ALA A 1110 25.41 35.17 -29.24
CA ALA A 1110 26.57 35.89 -28.69
C ALA A 1110 26.66 35.78 -27.16
N THR A 1111 25.52 35.87 -26.46
CA THR A 1111 25.46 35.77 -24.99
C THR A 1111 25.74 34.33 -24.53
N LEU A 1112 25.22 33.32 -25.25
CA LEU A 1112 25.56 31.91 -24.99
C LEU A 1112 27.05 31.61 -25.21
N LEU A 1113 27.68 32.20 -26.23
CA LEU A 1113 29.11 32.06 -26.48
C LEU A 1113 29.96 32.81 -25.45
N ALA A 1114 29.51 33.98 -24.99
CA ALA A 1114 30.15 34.71 -23.90
C ALA A 1114 30.12 33.89 -22.60
N PHE A 1115 29.03 33.15 -22.32
CA PHE A 1115 28.97 32.24 -21.18
C PHE A 1115 30.01 31.12 -21.25
N VAL A 1116 30.22 30.52 -22.41
CA VAL A 1116 31.24 29.49 -22.61
C VAL A 1116 32.64 30.07 -22.45
N LEU A 1117 32.90 31.26 -23.00
CA LEU A 1117 34.21 31.92 -22.89
C LEU A 1117 34.52 32.37 -21.46
N ILE A 1118 33.55 32.92 -20.71
CA ILE A 1118 33.73 33.29 -19.30
C ILE A 1118 34.03 32.05 -18.46
N GLY A 1119 33.35 30.93 -18.69
CA GLY A 1119 33.64 29.66 -18.03
C GLY A 1119 35.05 29.13 -18.32
N VAL A 1120 35.51 29.24 -19.56
CA VAL A 1120 36.88 28.85 -19.97
C VAL A 1120 37.94 29.77 -19.36
N PHE A 1121 37.68 31.08 -19.26
CA PHE A 1121 38.57 32.03 -18.58
C PHE A 1121 38.63 31.83 -17.07
N GLN A 1122 37.51 31.46 -16.43
CA GLN A 1122 37.48 31.12 -15.00
C GLN A 1122 38.27 29.84 -14.70
N LEU A 1123 38.17 28.81 -15.55
CA LEU A 1123 38.96 27.59 -15.43
C LEU A 1123 40.48 27.83 -15.57
N ARG A 1124 40.89 28.90 -16.27
CA ARG A 1124 42.30 29.35 -16.32
C ARG A 1124 42.70 30.15 -15.08
N SER A 1125 41.83 31.00 -14.56
CA SER A 1125 42.06 31.77 -13.33
C SER A 1125 42.28 30.86 -12.11
N ASP A 1126 41.71 29.66 -12.13
CA ASP A 1126 41.83 28.67 -11.06
C ASP A 1126 42.98 27.67 -11.26
N ASP A 1127 43.95 27.95 -12.14
CA ASP A 1127 45.13 27.11 -12.47
C ASP A 1127 44.81 25.66 -12.91
N ARG A 1128 43.58 25.42 -13.37
CA ARG A 1128 43.06 24.08 -13.73
C ARG A 1128 43.31 23.68 -15.19
N LEU A 1129 43.92 24.55 -16.00
CA LEU A 1129 44.25 24.30 -17.41
C LEU A 1129 45.68 24.74 -17.71
N SER A 1130 46.46 23.90 -18.40
CA SER A 1130 47.82 24.27 -18.84
C SER A 1130 47.77 25.26 -20.00
N GLU A 1131 48.81 26.08 -20.18
CA GLU A 1131 48.83 27.15 -21.19
C GLU A 1131 48.58 26.64 -22.62
N LYS A 1132 49.04 25.42 -22.91
CA LYS A 1132 48.83 24.73 -24.18
C LYS A 1132 47.39 24.25 -24.38
N THR A 1133 46.76 23.66 -23.34
CA THR A 1133 45.37 23.19 -23.41
C THR A 1133 44.37 24.35 -23.41
N PHE A 1134 44.68 25.45 -22.73
CA PHE A 1134 43.86 26.67 -22.79
C PHE A 1134 43.83 27.27 -24.20
N GLY A 1135 44.98 27.35 -24.88
CA GLY A 1135 45.06 27.83 -26.26
C GLY A 1135 44.25 26.96 -27.23
N GLU A 1136 44.33 25.63 -27.08
CA GLU A 1136 43.58 24.68 -27.92
C GLU A 1136 42.07 24.78 -27.70
N LEU A 1137 41.60 24.91 -26.45
CA LEU A 1137 40.18 25.03 -26.13
C LEU A 1137 39.57 26.33 -26.63
N VAL A 1138 40.27 27.45 -26.47
CA VAL A 1138 39.82 28.76 -26.99
C VAL A 1138 39.76 28.75 -28.51
N THR A 1139 40.73 28.11 -29.18
CA THR A 1139 40.75 27.98 -30.64
C THR A 1139 39.59 27.13 -31.14
N LEU A 1140 39.30 26.02 -30.46
CA LEU A 1140 38.18 25.12 -30.81
C LEU A 1140 36.81 25.80 -30.67
N VAL A 1141 36.65 26.67 -29.66
CA VAL A 1141 35.43 27.46 -29.46
C VAL A 1141 35.28 28.55 -30.51
N ILE A 1142 36.38 29.21 -30.91
CA ILE A 1142 36.37 30.24 -31.96
C ILE A 1142 36.11 29.64 -33.35
N GLU A 1143 36.59 28.42 -33.63
CA GLU A 1143 36.37 27.73 -34.91
C GLU A 1143 34.91 27.32 -35.16
N GLN A 1144 34.11 27.21 -34.11
CA GLN A 1144 32.67 26.88 -34.17
C GLN A 1144 31.79 28.11 -34.48
N LEU A 1145 32.37 29.29 -34.67
CA LEU A 1145 31.63 30.54 -34.96
C LEU A 1145 31.25 30.66 -36.45
N PRO A 1146 29.95 30.75 -36.81
CA PRO A 1146 29.49 30.66 -38.20
C PRO A 1146 29.99 31.77 -39.15
N VAL A 1147 30.44 32.92 -38.63
CA VAL A 1147 30.83 34.10 -39.44
C VAL A 1147 32.32 34.48 -39.30
N LEU A 1148 33.03 33.97 -38.28
CA LEU A 1148 34.44 34.33 -38.00
C LEU A 1148 35.44 33.21 -38.37
N GLY A 1149 34.99 31.95 -38.49
CA GLY A 1149 35.87 30.82 -38.85
C GLY A 1149 36.52 30.94 -40.24
N GLY A 1150 35.89 31.68 -41.15
CA GLY A 1150 36.44 31.95 -42.49
C GLY A 1150 37.59 32.97 -42.50
N PHE A 1151 37.56 33.95 -41.60
CA PHE A 1151 38.55 35.04 -41.54
C PHE A 1151 39.86 34.57 -40.89
N PHE A 1152 39.78 33.76 -39.83
CA PHE A 1152 40.98 33.25 -39.13
C PHE A 1152 41.72 32.13 -39.88
N LYS A 1153 41.05 31.36 -40.74
CA LYS A 1153 41.71 30.39 -41.64
C LYS A 1153 42.61 31.05 -42.70
N GLN A 1154 42.38 32.32 -43.04
CA GLN A 1154 43.26 33.09 -43.91
C GLN A 1154 44.42 33.76 -43.15
N VAL A 1155 44.21 34.14 -41.89
CA VAL A 1155 45.24 34.77 -41.03
C VAL A 1155 46.23 33.74 -40.48
N SER A 1156 45.80 32.51 -40.18
CA SER A 1156 46.69 31.44 -39.67
C SER A 1156 47.72 30.96 -40.71
N LYS A 1157 47.47 31.19 -42.01
CA LYS A 1157 48.45 30.96 -43.08
C LYS A 1157 49.52 32.07 -43.18
N LEU A 1158 49.33 33.22 -42.54
CA LEU A 1158 50.25 34.36 -42.59
C LEU A 1158 51.23 34.44 -41.40
N PHE A 1159 50.97 33.72 -40.29
CA PHE A 1159 51.79 33.78 -39.07
C PHE A 1159 52.45 32.45 -38.66
N GLY A 1160 52.60 31.51 -39.60
CA GLY A 1160 53.41 30.31 -39.39
C GLY A 1160 54.91 30.57 -39.60
N LYS A 1161 55.63 31.02 -38.57
CA LYS A 1161 57.07 30.76 -38.29
C LYS A 1161 57.52 31.52 -37.03
N GLY A 1162 57.87 30.76 -36.00
CA GLY A 1162 58.43 31.24 -34.73
C GLY A 1162 58.27 30.18 -33.67
#